data_AF-A0A350CH38-F1
#
_entry.id   AF-A0A350CH38-F1
#
_cell.length_a   1.000
_cell.length_b   1.000
_cell.length_c   1.000
_cell.angle_alpha   90.00
_cell.angle_beta   90.00
_cell.angle_gamma   90.00
#
_symmetry.space_group_name_H-M   'P 1'
#
loop_
_entity.id
_entity.type
_entity.pdbx_description
1 polymer ?
#
loop_
_entity_poly.entity_id
_entity_poly.type
_entity_poly.pdbx_seq_one_letter_code
_entity_poly.pdbx_strand_id
1 'polypeptide(L)'
;MHSRLHSSLRFLVFSWLALMASGSFAAAQDHPDRTVQPGVPQGKLTSGEFSGSQIFPGTTRSWSLYIPAQYSPDQPASLMVFMDGAGYAKPDGAFRVPVVFDNLIHQKAMPVTIAVFVNPGVIKADLPNAADRSNRSFEYDSLGDRYVRFLLDEFLPEVLQGLNVSANPRDRAVGGISSGAICAFTAAWERPDQFGRVLSHIGSYTNIRGGWEYASLVRKTKDQPKPIRVYLQEGREDLNNLHGHWPLSNQELAAALQFAGYQYQLEMTDGGHSGKAGGERLPEALKWLWSDAPSTVVPSQETSPAWTPHPDAVVRDGVPQGRVEELPPWESQIFPGTTRKLSLYVPAQYRPETPAALMIFQDGERFRDVGGRWRVPVVFDNLIASGEMPPTIAVFIDPGHDKALELKNNRASNRSFEYDSPGDRYVRFLLEEILPEVRKKYVISDDPNLLAIGGSSSGAICAFTAAWERPDAFRRVYSSVGSFTNLRGGSVYPSLVRKTEPRPIRVYMADTSGDIDNQFGSWPWANQQMAAALQYMGYDVKFDWAEGYAHNSDFGGARFPDAMRWLWRKEQHQPVLDTRGDLGGDLTLLKLLVPGAGWELAAEGLGFADALCADSEGNLFYCDMRAPAVYRISAADGTQSRICAESVSGMEITPEGFLIACQGSKKRIIGIDSKTGETRAVVENVVPNDLALGRDGWVYFTDTGASAVKRFRLGEFVVSTVDEGISKPNGIAVTADGGTLAVSDYGGRYTWMFRIRSDGTLDAKMPVMPMRLPINQQGEFRMGSAPPYLEASKGDGMAVDAAGRFYVTSSVGVQVFDPTGRPCGVLPVVHRDQPLTTCILAGSDFNTLYIAHGTRLYRRKLTVK
;
A
#
# COMPACT_ATOMS: atom_id res chain seq x y z
N MET A 1 -65.98 -26.53 -32.01
CA MET A 1 -65.02 -27.54 -32.50
C MET A 1 -63.67 -27.17 -31.89
N HIS A 2 -62.94 -27.95 -31.11
CA HIS A 2 -62.82 -29.39 -30.93
C HIS A 2 -62.47 -29.74 -29.47
N SER A 3 -62.80 -30.98 -29.11
CA SER A 3 -62.57 -31.73 -27.87
C SER A 3 -61.12 -32.11 -27.57
N ARG A 4 -60.78 -32.33 -26.28
CA ARG A 4 -60.28 -33.58 -25.63
C ARG A 4 -59.57 -33.22 -24.31
N LEU A 5 -60.07 -33.65 -23.14
CA LEU A 5 -59.97 -34.95 -22.45
C LEU A 5 -58.71 -35.10 -21.57
N HIS A 6 -58.98 -35.30 -20.27
CA HIS A 6 -58.06 -35.65 -19.19
C HIS A 6 -57.47 -37.06 -19.35
N SER A 7 -56.25 -37.24 -18.83
CA SER A 7 -55.77 -38.54 -18.34
C SER A 7 -54.80 -38.35 -17.18
N SER A 8 -55.06 -39.14 -16.13
CA SER A 8 -54.34 -39.31 -14.88
C SER A 8 -53.32 -40.47 -14.96
N LEU A 9 -52.23 -40.45 -14.17
CA LEU A 9 -51.80 -41.50 -13.22
C LEU A 9 -50.31 -41.41 -12.78
N ARG A 10 -50.12 -41.62 -11.46
CA ARG A 10 -49.02 -42.31 -10.74
C ARG A 10 -47.67 -41.60 -10.55
N PHE A 11 -47.52 -40.99 -9.37
CA PHE A 11 -46.22 -40.85 -8.69
C PHE A 11 -45.94 -42.09 -7.84
N LEU A 12 -44.79 -42.72 -8.05
CA LEU A 12 -44.19 -43.75 -7.20
C LEU A 12 -43.51 -43.08 -6.00
N VAL A 13 -43.92 -43.46 -4.80
CA VAL A 13 -43.29 -43.09 -3.54
C VAL A 13 -42.13 -44.07 -3.30
N PHE A 14 -40.89 -43.60 -3.36
CA PHE A 14 -39.73 -44.30 -2.80
C PHE A 14 -39.45 -43.75 -1.40
N SER A 15 -39.63 -44.60 -0.40
CA SER A 15 -39.32 -44.36 1.00
C SER A 15 -37.80 -44.36 1.21
N TRP A 16 -37.21 -43.19 1.45
CA TRP A 16 -35.91 -43.08 2.11
C TRP A 16 -36.15 -42.90 3.61
N LEU A 17 -35.86 -43.94 4.40
CA LEU A 17 -35.70 -43.81 5.85
C LEU A 17 -34.45 -42.95 6.10
N ALA A 18 -34.66 -41.68 6.44
CA ALA A 18 -33.64 -40.87 7.08
C ALA A 18 -33.51 -41.34 8.54
N LEU A 19 -32.39 -41.99 8.88
CA LEU A 19 -31.94 -42.06 10.26
C LEU A 19 -31.67 -40.62 10.72
N MET A 20 -32.62 -40.04 11.46
CA MET A 20 -32.33 -38.85 12.26
C MET A 20 -31.45 -39.27 13.44
N ALA A 21 -30.14 -39.22 13.25
CA ALA A 21 -29.23 -39.08 14.38
C ALA A 21 -29.46 -37.69 14.95
N SER A 22 -30.20 -37.60 16.05
CA SER A 22 -30.27 -36.40 16.88
C SER A 22 -28.91 -36.21 17.56
N GLY A 23 -27.95 -35.70 16.78
CA GLY A 23 -26.73 -35.13 17.32
C GLY A 23 -27.10 -33.84 18.03
N SER A 24 -27.26 -33.91 19.35
CA SER A 24 -27.18 -32.74 20.21
C SER A 24 -25.83 -32.06 19.94
N PHE A 25 -25.83 -30.96 19.22
CA PHE A 25 -24.70 -30.03 19.21
C PHE A 25 -24.55 -29.50 20.63
N ALA A 26 -23.74 -30.17 21.44
CA ALA A 26 -23.26 -29.58 22.68
C ALA A 26 -22.49 -28.32 22.27
N ALA A 27 -22.99 -27.14 22.66
CA ALA A 27 -22.22 -25.91 22.53
C ALA A 27 -20.85 -26.16 23.19
N ALA A 28 -19.76 -25.91 22.45
CA ALA A 28 -18.42 -26.06 22.99
C ALA A 28 -18.34 -25.25 24.30
N GLN A 29 -18.01 -25.94 25.39
CA GLN A 29 -17.90 -25.29 26.69
C GLN A 29 -16.75 -24.29 26.63
N ASP A 30 -17.02 -23.06 27.06
CA ASP A 30 -16.03 -21.99 27.08
C ASP A 30 -14.86 -22.36 28.00
N HIS A 31 -13.67 -21.80 27.73
CA HIS A 31 -12.50 -22.00 28.57
C HIS A 31 -12.84 -21.58 30.01
N PRO A 32 -12.51 -22.38 31.06
CA PRO A 32 -12.91 -22.09 32.43
C PRO A 32 -12.47 -20.69 32.88
N ASP A 33 -11.24 -20.29 32.56
CA ASP A 33 -10.71 -18.96 32.89
C ASP A 33 -11.45 -17.78 32.19
N ARG A 34 -12.31 -18.04 31.20
CA ARG A 34 -13.15 -17.02 30.53
C ARG A 34 -14.56 -16.90 31.13
N THR A 35 -14.83 -17.67 32.17
CA THR A 35 -16.11 -17.66 32.91
C THR A 35 -15.85 -17.30 34.37
N VAL A 36 -16.79 -16.59 35.00
CA VAL A 36 -16.67 -16.22 36.42
C VAL A 36 -16.67 -17.50 37.26
N GLN A 37 -15.59 -17.71 38.01
CA GLN A 37 -15.45 -18.88 38.87
C GLN A 37 -15.96 -18.59 40.29
N PRO A 38 -16.72 -19.53 40.91
CA PRO A 38 -17.14 -19.39 42.30
C PRO A 38 -15.94 -19.20 43.25
N GLY A 39 -16.00 -18.20 44.13
CA GLY A 39 -14.97 -17.93 45.13
C GLY A 39 -13.76 -17.13 44.63
N VAL A 40 -13.70 -16.77 43.33
CA VAL A 40 -12.67 -15.89 42.80
C VAL A 40 -13.03 -14.42 43.09
N PRO A 41 -12.16 -13.65 43.78
CA PRO A 41 -12.37 -12.23 44.01
C PRO A 41 -12.40 -11.43 42.70
N GLN A 42 -13.37 -10.53 42.57
CA GLN A 42 -13.57 -9.72 41.36
C GLN A 42 -13.00 -8.31 41.52
N GLY A 43 -12.23 -7.87 40.53
CA GLY A 43 -11.75 -6.50 40.44
C GLY A 43 -12.85 -5.47 40.15
N LYS A 44 -12.49 -4.19 40.25
CA LYS A 44 -13.38 -3.06 40.02
C LYS A 44 -13.03 -2.36 38.70
N LEU A 45 -14.03 -2.13 37.86
CA LEU A 45 -13.92 -1.32 36.65
C LEU A 45 -14.45 0.10 36.89
N THR A 46 -13.69 1.11 36.50
CA THR A 46 -14.10 2.53 36.46
C THR A 46 -13.91 3.06 35.04
N SER A 47 -14.74 3.98 34.58
CA SER A 47 -14.66 4.55 33.23
C SER A 47 -14.61 6.07 33.26
N GLY A 48 -14.03 6.67 32.22
CA GLY A 48 -13.93 8.11 32.06
C GLY A 48 -13.67 8.54 30.62
N GLU A 49 -13.46 9.83 30.44
CA GLU A 49 -13.11 10.46 29.16
C GLU A 49 -11.84 11.28 29.32
N PHE A 50 -11.02 11.36 28.27
CA PHE A 50 -9.82 12.19 28.20
C PHE A 50 -9.88 13.06 26.94
N SER A 51 -9.73 14.38 27.10
CA SER A 51 -9.81 15.38 26.01
C SER A 51 -8.67 16.41 26.02
N GLY A 52 -7.72 16.29 26.96
CA GLY A 52 -6.65 17.28 27.18
C GLY A 52 -5.39 17.11 26.34
N SER A 53 -5.40 16.26 25.30
CA SER A 53 -4.17 15.90 24.58
C SER A 53 -3.55 17.09 23.84
N GLN A 54 -2.25 17.32 24.05
CA GLN A 54 -1.45 18.24 23.24
C GLN A 54 -0.76 17.51 22.09
N ILE A 55 -0.43 16.22 22.27
CA ILE A 55 0.17 15.36 21.25
C ILE A 55 -0.80 15.04 20.10
N PHE A 56 -2.08 14.86 20.43
CA PHE A 56 -3.19 14.66 19.49
C PHE A 56 -4.26 15.74 19.70
N PRO A 57 -4.00 16.99 19.28
CA PRO A 57 -4.83 18.13 19.61
C PRO A 57 -6.26 17.99 19.07
N GLY A 58 -7.23 18.42 19.90
CA GLY A 58 -8.66 18.42 19.55
C GLY A 58 -9.34 17.05 19.60
N THR A 59 -8.64 16.01 20.06
CA THR A 59 -9.21 14.67 20.20
C THR A 59 -9.83 14.44 21.58
N THR A 60 -10.91 13.67 21.59
CA THR A 60 -11.55 13.13 22.80
C THR A 60 -11.58 11.61 22.71
N ARG A 61 -11.37 10.91 23.83
CA ARG A 61 -11.39 9.44 23.89
C ARG A 61 -11.94 8.92 25.21
N SER A 62 -12.69 7.82 25.16
CA SER A 62 -13.13 7.11 26.36
C SER A 62 -12.10 6.10 26.83
N TRP A 63 -12.09 5.85 28.13
CA TRP A 63 -11.21 4.88 28.75
C TRP A 63 -11.89 4.12 29.89
N SER A 64 -11.32 3.00 30.30
CA SER A 64 -11.69 2.28 31.52
C SER A 64 -10.46 1.74 32.24
N LEU A 65 -10.54 1.66 33.56
CA LEU A 65 -9.49 1.21 34.46
C LEU A 65 -10.03 0.05 35.29
N TYR A 66 -9.37 -1.11 35.21
CA TYR A 66 -9.64 -2.26 36.04
C TYR A 66 -8.57 -2.40 37.12
N ILE A 67 -9.01 -2.49 38.38
CA ILE A 67 -8.17 -2.72 39.55
C ILE A 67 -8.53 -4.09 40.12
N PRO A 68 -7.60 -5.07 40.15
CA PRO A 68 -7.90 -6.39 40.70
C PRO A 68 -8.16 -6.33 42.21
N ALA A 69 -9.01 -7.20 42.73
CA ALA A 69 -9.35 -7.23 44.16
C ALA A 69 -8.14 -7.47 45.08
N GLN A 70 -7.09 -8.09 44.55
CA GLN A 70 -5.85 -8.42 45.23
C GLN A 70 -4.84 -7.26 45.24
N TYR A 71 -5.16 -6.13 44.61
CA TYR A 71 -4.30 -4.95 44.62
C TYR A 71 -4.07 -4.44 46.05
N SER A 72 -2.81 -4.10 46.36
CA SER A 72 -2.42 -3.42 47.59
C SER A 72 -1.51 -2.23 47.24
N PRO A 73 -1.73 -1.04 47.83
CA PRO A 73 -0.86 0.11 47.59
C PRO A 73 0.58 -0.08 48.08
N ASP A 74 0.85 -1.06 48.95
CA ASP A 74 2.18 -1.35 49.48
C ASP A 74 3.06 -2.16 48.52
N GLN A 75 2.47 -2.78 47.49
CA GLN A 75 3.20 -3.57 46.49
C GLN A 75 2.90 -3.05 45.08
N PRO A 76 3.94 -2.77 44.27
CA PRO A 76 3.71 -2.29 42.91
C PRO A 76 3.01 -3.37 42.07
N ALA A 77 1.84 -3.06 41.53
CA ALA A 77 1.15 -3.94 40.60
C ALA A 77 1.78 -3.90 39.20
N SER A 78 1.67 -5.00 38.47
CA SER A 78 1.95 -5.01 37.03
C SER A 78 0.93 -4.15 36.27
N LEU A 79 1.27 -3.69 35.08
CA LEU A 79 0.39 -2.88 34.22
C LEU A 79 0.17 -3.59 32.88
N MET A 80 -1.07 -3.58 32.40
CA MET A 80 -1.36 -3.89 31.02
C MET A 80 -2.26 -2.84 30.37
N VAL A 81 -1.82 -2.24 29.26
CA VAL A 81 -2.59 -1.22 28.53
C VAL A 81 -3.16 -1.85 27.25
N PHE A 82 -4.47 -1.76 27.07
CA PHE A 82 -5.18 -2.31 25.92
C PHE A 82 -5.69 -1.20 25.00
N MET A 83 -5.24 -1.21 23.75
CA MET A 83 -5.77 -0.40 22.66
C MET A 83 -7.10 -0.99 22.17
N ASP A 84 -7.98 -0.14 21.63
CA ASP A 84 -9.41 -0.49 21.42
C ASP A 84 -10.05 -1.07 22.69
N GLY A 85 -9.73 -0.45 23.82
CA GLY A 85 -9.93 -1.02 25.15
C GLY A 85 -11.38 -1.42 25.46
N ALA A 86 -12.38 -0.76 24.88
CA ALA A 86 -13.78 -1.14 25.09
C ALA A 86 -14.10 -2.57 24.63
N GLY A 87 -13.41 -3.10 23.62
CA GLY A 87 -13.58 -4.49 23.19
C GLY A 87 -13.03 -5.49 24.21
N TYR A 88 -11.94 -5.12 24.88
CA TYR A 88 -11.27 -5.94 25.89
C TYR A 88 -11.96 -5.91 27.25
N ALA A 89 -12.50 -4.76 27.65
CA ALA A 89 -13.10 -4.54 28.96
C ALA A 89 -14.44 -5.24 29.16
N LYS A 90 -15.15 -5.60 28.09
CA LYS A 90 -16.50 -6.21 28.16
C LYS A 90 -16.47 -7.61 28.79
N PRO A 91 -17.10 -7.84 29.96
CA PRO A 91 -17.11 -9.14 30.65
C PRO A 91 -17.81 -10.26 29.85
N ASP A 92 -18.71 -9.91 28.94
CA ASP A 92 -19.44 -10.81 28.05
C ASP A 92 -18.96 -10.74 26.59
N GLY A 93 -17.90 -9.96 26.33
CA GLY A 93 -17.31 -9.79 25.00
C GLY A 93 -16.47 -10.98 24.54
N ALA A 94 -15.72 -10.78 23.45
CA ALA A 94 -14.81 -11.79 22.93
C ALA A 94 -13.63 -12.06 23.87
N PHE A 95 -13.03 -11.00 24.44
CA PHE A 95 -11.81 -11.12 25.25
C PHE A 95 -12.08 -11.32 26.74
N ARG A 96 -13.06 -10.61 27.31
CA ARG A 96 -13.44 -10.72 28.72
C ARG A 96 -12.28 -10.53 29.70
N VAL A 97 -11.43 -9.53 29.43
CA VAL A 97 -10.17 -9.33 30.19
C VAL A 97 -10.40 -9.28 31.70
N PRO A 98 -11.39 -8.57 32.26
CA PRO A 98 -11.60 -8.56 33.71
C PRO A 98 -11.80 -9.96 34.31
N VAL A 99 -12.60 -10.81 33.66
CA VAL A 99 -12.88 -12.18 34.13
C VAL A 99 -11.63 -13.05 34.02
N VAL A 100 -10.90 -12.95 32.91
CA VAL A 100 -9.65 -13.70 32.72
C VAL A 100 -8.59 -13.27 33.75
N PHE A 101 -8.47 -11.96 34.01
CA PHE A 101 -7.54 -11.43 35.01
C PHE A 101 -7.91 -11.90 36.42
N ASP A 102 -9.17 -11.79 36.83
CA ASP A 102 -9.65 -12.26 38.14
C ASP A 102 -9.21 -13.72 38.37
N ASN A 103 -9.49 -14.59 37.40
CA ASN A 103 -9.19 -16.01 37.46
C ASN A 103 -7.68 -16.29 37.50
N LEU A 104 -6.90 -15.74 36.57
CA LEU A 104 -5.46 -16.02 36.48
C LEU A 104 -4.66 -15.41 37.63
N ILE A 105 -5.06 -14.23 38.14
CA ILE A 105 -4.44 -13.61 39.32
C ILE A 105 -4.73 -14.47 40.55
N HIS A 106 -5.97 -14.94 40.73
CA HIS A 106 -6.32 -15.82 41.85
C HIS A 106 -5.54 -17.15 41.81
N GLN A 107 -5.34 -17.71 40.62
CA GLN A 107 -4.54 -18.92 40.40
C GLN A 107 -3.02 -18.69 40.54
N LYS A 108 -2.56 -17.43 40.65
CA LYS A 108 -1.14 -17.05 40.57
C LYS A 108 -0.48 -17.43 39.24
N ALA A 109 -1.28 -17.60 38.19
CA ALA A 109 -0.83 -17.86 36.84
C ALA A 109 -0.38 -16.58 36.10
N MET A 110 -0.74 -15.41 36.65
CA MET A 110 -0.21 -14.10 36.29
C MET A 110 -0.04 -13.24 37.56
N PRO A 111 0.84 -12.24 37.57
CA PRO A 111 0.99 -11.33 38.70
C PRO A 111 -0.26 -10.44 38.88
N VAL A 112 -0.42 -9.86 40.07
CA VAL A 112 -1.45 -8.84 40.32
C VAL A 112 -1.24 -7.69 39.33
N THR A 113 -2.20 -7.52 38.42
CA THR A 113 -2.07 -6.64 37.24
C THR A 113 -3.26 -5.70 37.14
N ILE A 114 -2.98 -4.40 37.07
CA ILE A 114 -3.95 -3.35 36.72
C ILE A 114 -4.08 -3.27 35.21
N ALA A 115 -5.31 -3.18 34.70
CA ALA A 115 -5.56 -3.03 33.27
C ALA A 115 -6.11 -1.63 32.94
N VAL A 116 -5.52 -0.99 31.93
CA VAL A 116 -6.01 0.27 31.36
C VAL A 116 -6.54 -0.02 29.96
N PHE A 117 -7.78 0.35 29.70
CA PHE A 117 -8.47 0.17 28.43
C PHE A 117 -8.67 1.53 27.79
N VAL A 118 -8.00 1.81 26.67
CA VAL A 118 -8.07 3.11 25.99
C VAL A 118 -8.60 2.95 24.57
N ASN A 119 -9.60 3.76 24.21
CA ASN A 119 -10.10 3.84 22.84
C ASN A 119 -9.33 4.93 22.06
N PRO A 120 -9.33 4.87 20.72
CA PRO A 120 -8.70 5.89 19.90
C PRO A 120 -9.40 7.25 20.02
N GLY A 121 -8.64 8.31 19.76
CA GLY A 121 -9.18 9.67 19.68
C GLY A 121 -10.22 9.87 18.57
N VAL A 122 -11.20 10.72 18.85
CA VAL A 122 -12.16 11.26 17.89
C VAL A 122 -12.09 12.78 17.92
N ILE A 123 -12.02 13.41 16.76
CA ILE A 123 -12.07 14.87 16.64
C ILE A 123 -13.53 15.23 16.37
N LYS A 124 -14.16 15.86 17.37
CA LYS A 124 -15.57 16.26 17.26
C LYS A 124 -15.75 17.33 16.20
N ALA A 125 -16.74 17.18 15.33
CA ALA A 125 -17.13 18.26 14.43
C ALA A 125 -17.61 19.48 15.23
N ASP A 126 -17.31 20.68 14.74
CA ASP A 126 -17.82 21.93 15.33
C ASP A 126 -19.04 22.47 14.57
N LEU A 127 -19.11 22.20 13.26
CA LEU A 127 -20.20 22.65 12.41
C LEU A 127 -21.40 21.69 12.47
N PRO A 128 -22.64 22.21 12.35
CA PRO A 128 -23.82 21.37 12.31
C PRO A 128 -23.81 20.48 11.06
N ASN A 129 -24.19 19.21 11.25
CA ASN A 129 -24.23 18.16 10.21
C ASN A 129 -22.86 17.75 9.64
N ALA A 130 -21.75 18.27 10.17
CA ALA A 130 -20.42 17.75 9.86
C ALA A 130 -20.14 16.47 10.67
N ALA A 131 -19.39 15.54 10.07
CA ALA A 131 -19.09 14.26 10.70
C ALA A 131 -17.92 14.37 11.68
N ASP A 132 -18.01 13.64 12.80
CA ASP A 132 -16.86 13.40 13.66
C ASP A 132 -15.77 12.65 12.89
N ARG A 133 -14.51 13.06 13.05
CA ARG A 133 -13.38 12.42 12.38
C ARG A 133 -12.69 11.45 13.33
N SER A 134 -12.60 10.18 12.93
CA SER A 134 -11.81 9.19 13.64
C SER A 134 -10.32 9.50 13.51
N ASN A 135 -9.58 9.44 14.63
CA ASN A 135 -8.13 9.54 14.64
C ASN A 135 -7.46 8.16 14.74
N ARG A 136 -8.23 7.06 14.76
CA ARG A 136 -7.74 5.71 15.07
C ARG A 136 -6.54 5.30 14.23
N SER A 137 -6.62 5.40 12.90
CA SER A 137 -5.50 4.97 12.05
C SER A 137 -4.28 5.87 12.19
N PHE A 138 -4.49 7.18 12.37
CA PHE A 138 -3.39 8.11 12.63
C PHE A 138 -2.69 7.82 13.97
N GLU A 139 -3.44 7.51 15.02
CA GLU A 139 -2.90 7.18 16.33
C GLU A 139 -2.22 5.81 16.36
N TYR A 140 -2.83 4.81 15.72
CA TYR A 140 -2.47 3.40 15.92
C TYR A 140 -1.51 2.85 14.87
N ASP A 141 -1.70 3.21 13.60
CA ASP A 141 -0.93 2.63 12.49
C ASP A 141 0.29 3.49 12.12
N SER A 142 0.43 4.71 12.65
CA SER A 142 1.62 5.53 12.42
C SER A 142 2.83 4.93 13.10
N LEU A 143 3.89 4.70 12.32
CA LEU A 143 5.17 4.27 12.89
C LEU A 143 5.84 5.45 13.60
N GLY A 144 6.23 5.24 14.86
CA GLY A 144 6.99 6.21 15.65
C GLY A 144 6.46 6.39 17.07
N ASP A 145 7.15 7.25 17.82
CA ASP A 145 6.97 7.37 19.27
C ASP A 145 5.72 8.16 19.72
N ARG A 146 5.00 8.78 18.78
CA ARG A 146 3.96 9.77 19.09
C ARG A 146 2.89 9.20 20.02
N TYR A 147 2.40 8.00 19.72
CA TYR A 147 1.35 7.39 20.53
C TYR A 147 1.84 6.99 21.92
N VAL A 148 3.06 6.45 22.02
CA VAL A 148 3.60 6.05 23.32
C VAL A 148 3.99 7.26 24.18
N ARG A 149 4.40 8.38 23.59
CA ARG A 149 4.51 9.66 24.30
C ARG A 149 3.16 10.14 24.82
N PHE A 150 2.09 10.05 24.02
CA PHE A 150 0.74 10.32 24.51
C PHE A 150 0.40 9.44 25.72
N LEU A 151 0.67 8.13 25.65
CA LEU A 151 0.42 7.23 26.78
C LEU A 151 1.21 7.64 28.02
N LEU A 152 2.51 7.90 27.89
CA LEU A 152 3.41 8.08 29.02
C LEU A 152 3.39 9.50 29.61
N ASP A 153 3.28 10.50 28.75
CA ASP A 153 3.47 11.91 29.13
C ASP A 153 2.13 12.58 29.50
N GLU A 154 1.02 12.11 28.92
CA GLU A 154 -0.30 12.73 29.10
C GLU A 154 -1.30 11.79 29.79
N PHE A 155 -1.51 10.59 29.25
CA PHE A 155 -2.69 9.77 29.59
C PHE A 155 -2.52 8.91 30.85
N LEU A 156 -1.48 8.07 30.92
CA LEU A 156 -1.26 7.18 32.06
C LEU A 156 -1.02 7.92 33.38
N PRO A 157 -0.29 9.06 33.43
CA PRO A 157 -0.17 9.84 34.66
C PRO A 157 -1.51 10.27 35.26
N GLU A 158 -2.50 10.60 34.41
CA GLU A 158 -3.85 10.96 34.84
C GLU A 158 -4.66 9.74 35.27
N VAL A 159 -4.72 8.70 34.43
CA VAL A 159 -5.57 7.52 34.68
C VAL A 159 -5.07 6.66 35.85
N LEU A 160 -3.76 6.63 36.11
CA LEU A 160 -3.16 5.85 37.20
C LEU A 160 -2.96 6.65 38.48
N GLN A 161 -3.51 7.86 38.58
CA GLN A 161 -3.30 8.73 39.74
C GLN A 161 -3.68 8.02 41.05
N GLY A 162 -2.73 7.96 41.99
CA GLY A 162 -2.91 7.34 43.31
C GLY A 162 -2.71 5.82 43.34
N LEU A 163 -2.28 5.18 42.23
CA LEU A 163 -1.99 3.75 42.18
C LEU A 163 -0.47 3.49 42.22
N ASN A 164 -0.06 2.45 42.95
CA ASN A 164 1.31 1.94 42.96
C ASN A 164 1.49 0.91 41.85
N VAL A 165 2.12 1.33 40.75
CA VAL A 165 2.32 0.52 39.54
C VAL A 165 3.82 0.36 39.30
N SER A 166 4.26 -0.85 38.95
CA SER A 166 5.67 -1.16 38.70
C SER A 166 6.22 -0.32 37.54
N ALA A 167 7.43 0.21 37.71
CA ALA A 167 8.19 0.88 36.66
C ALA A 167 9.08 -0.08 35.85
N ASN A 168 9.17 -1.35 36.25
CA ASN A 168 9.99 -2.34 35.56
C ASN A 168 9.31 -2.76 34.24
N PRO A 169 9.99 -2.69 33.08
CA PRO A 169 9.38 -3.06 31.80
C PRO A 169 8.89 -4.51 31.74
N ARG A 170 9.50 -5.42 32.51
CA ARG A 170 9.06 -6.82 32.61
C ARG A 170 7.70 -6.97 33.28
N ASP A 171 7.24 -5.95 34.00
CA ASP A 171 5.95 -5.89 34.70
C ASP A 171 4.92 -5.05 33.92
N ARG A 172 5.26 -4.62 32.70
CA ARG A 172 4.44 -3.72 31.88
C ARG A 172 4.21 -4.28 30.49
N ALA A 173 2.95 -4.49 30.17
CA ALA A 173 2.47 -5.04 28.92
C ALA A 173 1.59 -4.05 28.14
N VAL A 174 1.57 -4.21 26.83
CA VAL A 174 0.64 -3.53 25.91
C VAL A 174 -0.04 -4.59 25.06
N GLY A 175 -1.33 -4.40 24.78
CA GLY A 175 -2.13 -5.37 24.05
C GLY A 175 -3.12 -4.72 23.10
N GLY A 176 -3.41 -5.37 21.98
CA GLY A 176 -4.40 -4.86 21.05
C GLY A 176 -4.79 -5.84 19.96
N ILE A 177 -5.81 -5.46 19.20
CA ILE A 177 -6.32 -6.22 18.06
C ILE A 177 -6.23 -5.37 16.79
N SER A 178 -5.87 -5.96 15.64
CA SER A 178 -5.82 -5.24 14.37
C SER A 178 -4.88 -4.01 14.46
N SER A 179 -5.33 -2.79 14.12
CA SER A 179 -4.54 -1.56 14.36
C SER A 179 -4.13 -1.36 15.82
N GLY A 180 -4.94 -1.78 16.79
CA GLY A 180 -4.54 -1.74 18.19
C GLY A 180 -3.35 -2.65 18.49
N ALA A 181 -3.21 -3.76 17.76
CA ALA A 181 -2.12 -4.71 17.96
C ALA A 181 -0.79 -4.17 17.42
N ILE A 182 -0.79 -3.57 16.21
CA ILE A 182 0.40 -2.87 15.71
C ILE A 182 0.74 -1.69 16.62
N CYS A 183 -0.25 -0.93 17.11
CA CYS A 183 -0.03 0.17 18.04
C CYS A 183 0.64 -0.30 19.34
N ALA A 184 0.20 -1.42 19.91
CA ALA A 184 0.84 -2.05 21.07
C ALA A 184 2.28 -2.44 20.75
N PHE A 185 2.53 -3.09 19.61
CA PHE A 185 3.88 -3.44 19.18
C PHE A 185 4.76 -2.18 19.01
N THR A 186 4.27 -1.14 18.35
CA THR A 186 4.95 0.15 18.16
C THR A 186 5.31 0.79 19.50
N ALA A 187 4.39 0.79 20.46
CA ALA A 187 4.65 1.39 21.77
C ALA A 187 5.79 0.71 22.51
N ALA A 188 5.82 -0.63 22.55
CA ALA A 188 6.90 -1.39 23.14
C ALA A 188 8.19 -1.32 22.31
N TRP A 189 8.08 -1.24 20.98
CA TRP A 189 9.22 -1.08 20.09
C TRP A 189 9.94 0.25 20.33
N GLU A 190 9.20 1.35 20.41
CA GLU A 190 9.77 2.69 20.62
C GLU A 190 10.24 2.92 22.07
N ARG A 191 9.53 2.33 23.05
CA ARG A 191 9.86 2.45 24.48
C ARG A 191 9.99 1.08 25.16
N PRO A 192 11.01 0.27 24.79
CA PRO A 192 11.25 -1.02 25.43
C PRO A 192 11.72 -0.86 26.89
N ASP A 193 12.17 0.35 27.27
CA ASP A 193 12.43 0.77 28.64
C ASP A 193 11.16 1.03 29.46
N GLN A 194 9.98 0.95 28.84
CA GLN A 194 8.69 1.16 29.49
C GLN A 194 7.77 -0.05 29.37
N PHE A 195 7.76 -0.74 28.22
CA PHE A 195 6.90 -1.90 27.98
C PHE A 195 7.74 -3.07 27.45
N GLY A 196 7.86 -4.13 28.24
CA GLY A 196 8.65 -5.32 27.89
C GLY A 196 7.82 -6.45 27.28
N ARG A 197 6.48 -6.30 27.19
CA ARG A 197 5.56 -7.37 26.77
C ARG A 197 4.51 -6.86 25.80
N VAL A 198 4.25 -7.63 24.74
CA VAL A 198 3.29 -7.29 23.68
C VAL A 198 2.32 -8.46 23.48
N LEU A 199 1.03 -8.16 23.48
CA LEU A 199 -0.04 -9.06 23.05
C LEU A 199 -0.66 -8.52 21.75
N SER A 200 -0.48 -9.26 20.66
CA SER A 200 -0.95 -8.89 19.33
C SER A 200 -1.96 -9.92 18.82
N HIS A 201 -3.21 -9.50 18.65
CA HIS A 201 -4.24 -10.32 17.99
C HIS A 201 -4.50 -9.78 16.58
N ILE A 202 -4.41 -10.66 15.57
CA ILE A 202 -4.67 -10.38 14.15
C ILE A 202 -4.06 -9.04 13.71
N GLY A 203 -2.76 -8.85 14.00
CA GLY A 203 -2.14 -7.52 13.96
C GLY A 203 -1.95 -6.97 12.55
N SER A 204 -2.18 -5.66 12.36
CA SER A 204 -2.12 -5.01 11.06
C SER A 204 -0.70 -4.69 10.58
N TYR A 205 0.20 -5.68 10.57
CA TYR A 205 1.56 -5.58 10.02
C TYR A 205 1.58 -5.52 8.48
N THR A 206 0.50 -5.05 7.87
CA THR A 206 0.33 -4.78 6.44
C THR A 206 0.60 -3.29 6.15
N ASN A 207 0.43 -2.83 4.90
CA ASN A 207 0.64 -1.42 4.56
C ASN A 207 -0.54 -0.50 4.89
N ILE A 208 -0.95 -0.51 6.16
CA ILE A 208 -1.63 0.60 6.80
C ILE A 208 -0.53 1.51 7.36
N ARG A 209 -0.33 2.67 6.74
CA ARG A 209 0.65 3.69 7.17
C ARG A 209 2.09 3.18 7.40
N GLY A 210 2.49 2.09 6.75
CA GLY A 210 3.86 1.56 6.79
C GLY A 210 4.06 0.28 7.60
N GLY A 211 3.02 -0.32 8.20
CA GLY A 211 3.17 -1.48 9.11
C GLY A 211 4.01 -2.66 8.60
N TRP A 212 4.05 -2.89 7.28
CA TRP A 212 4.89 -3.89 6.60
C TRP A 212 6.40 -3.71 6.85
N GLU A 213 6.86 -2.52 7.23
CA GLU A 213 8.29 -2.26 7.47
C GLU A 213 8.83 -2.97 8.72
N TYR A 214 7.96 -3.39 9.66
CA TYR A 214 8.41 -3.95 10.94
C TYR A 214 9.26 -5.22 10.79
N ALA A 215 8.95 -6.11 9.86
CA ALA A 215 9.77 -7.30 9.62
C ALA A 215 11.22 -6.92 9.27
N SER A 216 11.39 -5.88 8.46
CA SER A 216 12.72 -5.34 8.11
C SER A 216 13.41 -4.63 9.28
N LEU A 217 12.66 -3.86 10.07
CA LEU A 217 13.22 -3.15 11.23
C LEU A 217 13.67 -4.12 12.33
N VAL A 218 12.91 -5.18 12.58
CA VAL A 218 13.24 -6.26 13.52
C VAL A 218 14.50 -7.00 13.08
N ARG A 219 14.66 -7.33 11.80
CA ARG A 219 15.87 -8.03 11.32
C ARG A 219 17.16 -7.26 11.56
N LYS A 220 17.10 -5.93 11.54
CA LYS A 220 18.26 -5.04 11.78
C LYS A 220 18.73 -5.03 13.23
N THR A 221 17.92 -5.51 14.18
CA THR A 221 18.30 -5.56 15.58
C THR A 221 18.95 -6.90 15.96
N LYS A 222 19.28 -7.78 15.00
CA LYS A 222 19.87 -9.11 15.27
C LYS A 222 21.01 -9.08 16.28
N ASP A 223 21.92 -8.11 16.15
CA ASP A 223 23.10 -8.02 17.02
C ASP A 223 22.75 -7.48 18.43
N GLN A 224 21.64 -6.77 18.55
CA GLN A 224 21.14 -6.23 19.82
C GLN A 224 19.60 -6.16 19.84
N PRO A 225 18.91 -7.29 20.05
CA PRO A 225 17.45 -7.33 20.05
C PRO A 225 16.91 -6.46 21.18
N LYS A 226 15.83 -5.72 20.89
CA LYS A 226 15.13 -4.96 21.93
C LYS A 226 14.56 -5.95 22.97
N PRO A 227 14.60 -5.64 24.28
CA PRO A 227 14.19 -6.55 25.35
C PRO A 227 12.65 -6.65 25.48
N ILE A 228 11.97 -7.02 24.40
CA ILE A 228 10.52 -7.18 24.33
C ILE A 228 10.15 -8.64 24.05
N ARG A 229 9.10 -9.11 24.70
CA ARG A 229 8.49 -10.43 24.51
C ARG A 229 7.16 -10.28 23.78
N VAL A 230 6.95 -11.04 22.72
CA VAL A 230 5.85 -10.79 21.78
C VAL A 230 4.98 -12.04 21.60
N TYR A 231 3.71 -11.94 21.96
CA TYR A 231 2.71 -12.94 21.59
C TYR A 231 1.96 -12.47 20.35
N LEU A 232 1.98 -13.27 19.29
CA LEU A 232 1.26 -13.05 18.04
C LEU A 232 0.19 -14.15 17.90
N GLN A 233 -1.06 -13.76 17.76
CA GLN A 233 -2.13 -14.64 17.28
C GLN A 233 -2.67 -14.10 15.96
N GLU A 234 -2.88 -15.00 15.01
CA GLU A 234 -3.41 -14.66 13.68
C GLU A 234 -4.37 -15.77 13.20
N GLY A 235 -5.39 -15.40 12.43
CA GLY A 235 -6.33 -16.31 11.78
C GLY A 235 -5.82 -16.77 10.41
N ARG A 236 -6.03 -18.04 10.04
CA ARG A 236 -5.60 -18.57 8.73
C ARG A 236 -6.42 -18.01 7.57
N GLU A 237 -7.68 -17.68 7.81
CA GLU A 237 -8.62 -17.10 6.84
C GLU A 237 -8.78 -15.59 7.02
N ASP A 238 -7.81 -14.92 7.65
CA ASP A 238 -7.86 -13.47 7.83
C ASP A 238 -7.62 -12.70 6.50
N LEU A 239 -7.68 -11.36 6.56
CA LEU A 239 -7.88 -10.49 5.40
C LEU A 239 -6.75 -10.60 4.36
N ASN A 240 -7.18 -10.55 3.09
CA ASN A 240 -6.36 -10.14 1.95
C ASN A 240 -7.06 -8.93 1.30
N ASN A 241 -6.52 -7.73 1.54
CA ASN A 241 -7.19 -6.47 1.22
C ASN A 241 -6.23 -5.45 0.61
N LEU A 242 -6.71 -4.22 0.33
CA LEU A 242 -5.89 -3.11 -0.16
C LEU A 242 -4.54 -2.93 0.56
N HIS A 243 -4.48 -3.22 1.86
CA HIS A 243 -3.30 -2.96 2.68
C HIS A 243 -2.27 -4.10 2.64
N GLY A 244 -2.71 -5.35 2.44
CA GLY A 244 -1.82 -6.51 2.38
C GLY A 244 -2.53 -7.83 2.63
N HIS A 245 -1.75 -8.89 2.85
CA HIS A 245 -2.24 -10.21 3.23
C HIS A 245 -1.87 -10.48 4.69
N TRP A 246 -2.84 -10.40 5.59
CA TRP A 246 -2.62 -10.32 7.04
C TRP A 246 -1.96 -11.58 7.61
N PRO A 247 -2.42 -12.81 7.25
CA PRO A 247 -1.72 -14.04 7.66
C PRO A 247 -0.24 -14.08 7.29
N LEU A 248 0.08 -13.74 6.04
CA LEU A 248 1.46 -13.72 5.54
C LEU A 248 2.30 -12.64 6.23
N SER A 249 1.74 -11.46 6.49
CA SER A 249 2.46 -10.38 7.18
C SER A 249 2.77 -10.72 8.65
N ASN A 250 1.87 -11.38 9.37
CA ASN A 250 2.14 -11.87 10.73
C ASN A 250 3.18 -13.01 10.73
N GLN A 251 3.15 -13.90 9.74
CA GLN A 251 4.19 -14.93 9.55
C GLN A 251 5.56 -14.31 9.21
N GLU A 252 5.59 -13.27 8.37
CA GLU A 252 6.83 -12.57 8.05
C GLU A 252 7.43 -11.86 9.28
N LEU A 253 6.61 -11.21 10.10
CA LEU A 253 7.06 -10.62 11.36
C LEU A 253 7.58 -11.70 12.33
N ALA A 254 6.89 -12.84 12.45
CA ALA A 254 7.35 -13.95 13.28
C ALA A 254 8.71 -14.50 12.80
N ALA A 255 8.90 -14.65 11.49
CA ALA A 255 10.18 -15.05 10.91
C ALA A 255 11.28 -14.02 11.21
N ALA A 256 10.97 -12.71 11.17
CA ALA A 256 11.89 -11.66 11.57
C ALA A 256 12.27 -11.72 13.06
N LEU A 257 11.29 -11.93 13.95
CA LEU A 257 11.51 -12.09 15.39
C LEU A 257 12.40 -13.31 15.68
N GLN A 258 12.17 -14.43 15.00
CA GLN A 258 13.04 -15.61 15.08
C GLN A 258 14.46 -15.31 14.62
N PHE A 259 14.62 -14.72 13.43
CA PHE A 259 15.92 -14.39 12.86
C PHE A 259 16.75 -13.48 13.78
N ALA A 260 16.09 -12.50 14.39
CA ALA A 260 16.73 -11.53 15.28
C ALA A 260 16.87 -12.05 16.72
N GLY A 261 16.28 -13.20 17.09
CA GLY A 261 16.46 -13.80 18.42
C GLY A 261 15.55 -13.22 19.52
N TYR A 262 14.38 -12.69 19.16
CA TYR A 262 13.39 -12.22 20.12
C TYR A 262 12.70 -13.39 20.84
N GLN A 263 12.19 -13.12 22.05
CA GLN A 263 11.25 -14.03 22.70
C GLN A 263 9.86 -13.84 22.10
N TYR A 264 9.36 -14.84 21.37
CA TYR A 264 8.07 -14.72 20.70
C TYR A 264 7.28 -16.02 20.66
N GLN A 265 5.96 -15.90 20.60
CA GLN A 265 5.07 -17.01 20.27
C GLN A 265 4.20 -16.59 19.09
N LEU A 266 4.13 -17.44 18.06
CA LEU A 266 3.16 -17.32 16.98
C LEU A 266 2.11 -18.41 17.11
N GLU A 267 0.85 -18.02 17.15
CA GLU A 267 -0.29 -18.93 17.10
C GLU A 267 -1.19 -18.64 15.90
N MET A 268 -1.24 -19.59 14.97
CA MET A 268 -2.15 -19.55 13.81
C MET A 268 -3.42 -20.35 14.13
N THR A 269 -4.54 -19.65 14.31
CA THR A 269 -5.86 -20.21 14.60
C THR A 269 -6.73 -20.28 13.34
N ASP A 270 -7.80 -21.06 13.38
CA ASP A 270 -8.84 -21.00 12.35
C ASP A 270 -9.72 -19.74 12.54
N GLY A 271 -10.33 -19.26 11.46
CA GLY A 271 -11.18 -18.07 11.42
C GLY A 271 -10.53 -16.86 10.74
N GLY A 272 -11.38 -15.87 10.40
CA GLY A 272 -10.96 -14.59 9.80
C GLY A 272 -10.87 -13.44 10.80
N HIS A 273 -11.05 -12.20 10.34
CA HIS A 273 -10.85 -10.95 11.09
C HIS A 273 -11.82 -10.75 12.28
N SER A 274 -11.60 -11.47 13.37
CA SER A 274 -12.48 -11.50 14.54
C SER A 274 -11.71 -11.66 15.85
N GLY A 275 -12.19 -11.00 16.90
CA GLY A 275 -11.65 -11.17 18.25
C GLY A 275 -11.98 -12.53 18.89
N LYS A 276 -12.78 -13.39 18.25
CA LYS A 276 -13.23 -14.66 18.85
C LYS A 276 -12.07 -15.60 19.19
N ALA A 277 -11.22 -15.91 18.21
CA ALA A 277 -10.10 -16.84 18.40
C ALA A 277 -9.06 -16.28 19.38
N GLY A 278 -8.68 -15.01 19.23
CA GLY A 278 -7.80 -14.32 20.19
C GLY A 278 -8.36 -14.33 21.61
N GLY A 279 -9.67 -14.10 21.77
CA GLY A 279 -10.35 -14.19 23.06
C GLY A 279 -10.38 -15.59 23.66
N GLU A 280 -10.61 -16.63 22.85
CA GLU A 280 -10.56 -18.05 23.27
C GLU A 280 -9.15 -18.45 23.75
N ARG A 281 -8.11 -17.90 23.12
CA ARG A 281 -6.71 -18.18 23.44
C ARG A 281 -6.11 -17.25 24.50
N LEU A 282 -6.82 -16.18 24.87
CA LEU A 282 -6.33 -15.16 25.80
C LEU A 282 -5.78 -15.73 27.13
N PRO A 283 -6.43 -16.71 27.81
CA PRO A 283 -5.88 -17.25 29.05
C PRO A 283 -4.48 -17.86 28.87
N GLU A 284 -4.28 -18.66 27.82
CA GLU A 284 -2.97 -19.28 27.53
C GLU A 284 -1.96 -18.26 27.01
N ALA A 285 -2.40 -17.28 26.24
CA ALA A 285 -1.56 -16.17 25.80
C ALA A 285 -0.98 -15.39 26.99
N LEU A 286 -1.81 -15.07 28.00
CA LEU A 286 -1.38 -14.35 29.20
C LEU A 286 -0.46 -15.21 30.07
N LYS A 287 -0.77 -16.51 30.25
CA LYS A 287 0.13 -17.45 30.95
C LYS A 287 1.51 -17.48 30.31
N TRP A 288 1.58 -17.61 28.98
CA TRP A 288 2.86 -17.58 28.28
C TRP A 288 3.56 -16.22 28.41
N LEU A 289 2.81 -15.12 28.23
CA LEU A 289 3.34 -13.77 28.23
C LEU A 289 3.96 -13.39 29.59
N TRP A 290 3.42 -13.91 30.70
CA TRP A 290 3.90 -13.67 32.07
C TRP A 290 4.84 -14.76 32.62
N SER A 291 5.27 -15.70 31.79
CA SER A 291 6.18 -16.79 32.16
C SER A 291 7.55 -16.69 31.47
N ASP A 292 8.43 -17.64 31.79
CA ASP A 292 9.73 -17.86 31.14
C ASP A 292 9.68 -18.97 30.07
N ALA A 293 8.49 -19.30 29.54
CA ALA A 293 8.33 -20.32 28.51
C ALA A 293 9.19 -20.03 27.25
N PRO A 294 9.63 -21.06 26.50
CA PRO A 294 10.45 -20.86 25.32
C PRO A 294 9.67 -20.21 24.16
N SER A 295 10.41 -19.67 23.20
CA SER A 295 9.85 -19.15 21.94
C SER A 295 9.32 -20.27 21.05
N THR A 296 8.43 -19.93 20.14
CA THR A 296 8.16 -20.74 18.94
C THR A 296 9.47 -20.92 18.13
N VAL A 297 9.67 -22.10 17.55
CA VAL A 297 10.74 -22.38 16.58
C VAL A 297 10.12 -22.94 15.31
N VAL A 298 10.23 -22.21 14.21
CA VAL A 298 9.83 -22.64 12.87
C VAL A 298 11.07 -23.15 12.14
N PRO A 299 11.19 -24.47 11.90
CA PRO A 299 12.35 -25.03 11.21
C PRO A 299 12.33 -24.65 9.72
N SER A 300 13.51 -24.42 9.14
CA SER A 300 13.65 -24.42 7.67
C SER A 300 13.41 -25.84 7.17
N GLN A 301 12.48 -26.01 6.24
CA GLN A 301 12.28 -27.28 5.55
C GLN A 301 13.09 -27.22 4.26
N GLU A 302 14.25 -27.88 4.23
CA GLU A 302 14.99 -28.11 3.01
C GLU A 302 14.94 -29.60 2.65
N THR A 303 14.42 -29.89 1.46
CA THR A 303 14.55 -31.17 0.77
C THR A 303 15.53 -30.96 -0.38
N SER A 304 16.41 -31.94 -0.64
CA SER A 304 17.33 -31.93 -1.79
C SER A 304 16.88 -32.97 -2.82
N PRO A 305 15.71 -32.79 -3.45
CA PRO A 305 15.22 -33.74 -4.44
C PRO A 305 16.15 -33.75 -5.67
N ALA A 306 16.28 -34.91 -6.30
CA ALA A 306 17.07 -35.04 -7.51
C ALA A 306 16.46 -34.23 -8.66
N TRP A 307 17.24 -33.34 -9.25
CA TRP A 307 16.82 -32.57 -10.41
C TRP A 307 16.92 -33.38 -11.70
N THR A 308 15.88 -33.27 -12.55
CA THR A 308 15.87 -33.79 -13.92
C THR A 308 15.41 -32.71 -14.88
N PRO A 309 16.02 -32.58 -16.08
CA PRO A 309 15.56 -31.61 -17.06
C PRO A 309 14.15 -31.94 -17.52
N HIS A 310 13.34 -30.90 -17.75
CA HIS A 310 12.06 -31.05 -18.41
C HIS A 310 12.23 -31.67 -19.81
N PRO A 311 11.29 -32.48 -20.34
CA PRO A 311 11.41 -33.07 -21.67
C PRO A 311 11.67 -32.06 -22.81
N ASP A 312 11.15 -30.84 -22.70
CA ASP A 312 11.43 -29.74 -23.65
C ASP A 312 12.76 -29.01 -23.42
N ALA A 313 13.47 -29.31 -22.34
CA ALA A 313 14.82 -28.85 -22.10
C ALA A 313 15.87 -29.89 -22.57
N VAL A 314 15.43 -30.90 -23.33
CA VAL A 314 16.27 -31.91 -23.98
C VAL A 314 16.20 -31.70 -25.49
N VAL A 315 17.36 -31.76 -26.15
CA VAL A 315 17.45 -31.62 -27.61
C VAL A 315 16.66 -32.76 -28.28
N ARG A 316 15.86 -32.42 -29.29
CA ARG A 316 15.04 -33.36 -30.05
C ARG A 316 15.53 -33.47 -31.49
N ASP A 317 15.55 -34.69 -32.01
CA ASP A 317 15.88 -34.93 -33.41
C ASP A 317 14.85 -34.27 -34.34
N GLY A 318 15.35 -33.62 -35.40
CA GLY A 318 14.51 -32.94 -36.40
C GLY A 318 13.96 -31.57 -36.00
N VAL A 319 14.21 -31.09 -34.77
CA VAL A 319 13.89 -29.72 -34.36
C VAL A 319 14.97 -28.76 -34.88
N PRO A 320 14.62 -27.72 -35.66
CA PRO A 320 15.59 -26.71 -36.11
C PRO A 320 16.23 -25.99 -34.92
N GLN A 321 17.57 -25.91 -34.92
CA GLN A 321 18.35 -25.29 -33.85
C GLN A 321 18.75 -23.87 -34.21
N GLY A 322 18.44 -22.93 -33.33
CA GLY A 322 18.97 -21.58 -33.37
C GLY A 322 20.46 -21.54 -33.10
N ARG A 323 21.02 -20.32 -33.13
CA ARG A 323 22.43 -20.08 -32.85
C ARG A 323 22.61 -19.05 -31.75
N VAL A 324 23.64 -19.23 -30.94
CA VAL A 324 24.08 -18.23 -29.94
C VAL A 324 25.26 -17.45 -30.50
N GLU A 325 25.13 -16.13 -30.54
CA GLU A 325 26.14 -15.19 -30.98
C GLU A 325 26.67 -14.41 -29.79
N GLU A 326 27.98 -14.46 -29.54
CA GLU A 326 28.60 -13.60 -28.53
C GLU A 326 28.79 -12.20 -29.08
N LEU A 327 28.47 -11.20 -28.25
CA LEU A 327 28.77 -9.81 -28.53
C LEU A 327 30.07 -9.40 -27.82
N PRO A 328 30.79 -8.39 -28.33
CA PRO A 328 31.90 -7.80 -27.57
C PRO A 328 31.44 -7.35 -26.17
N PRO A 329 32.34 -7.38 -25.16
CA PRO A 329 32.02 -6.84 -23.84
C PRO A 329 31.45 -5.43 -23.93
N TRP A 330 30.38 -5.17 -23.19
CA TRP A 330 29.67 -3.90 -23.25
C TRP A 330 30.09 -2.98 -22.10
N GLU A 331 30.42 -1.74 -22.43
CA GLU A 331 30.65 -0.68 -21.46
C GLU A 331 29.47 0.29 -21.45
N SER A 332 28.94 0.57 -20.27
CA SER A 332 27.71 1.35 -20.14
C SER A 332 27.96 2.81 -19.82
N GLN A 333 27.13 3.68 -20.39
CA GLN A 333 27.08 5.10 -20.06
C GLN A 333 26.16 5.34 -18.84
N ILE A 334 25.08 4.57 -18.72
CA ILE A 334 24.14 4.60 -17.60
C ILE A 334 24.78 4.04 -16.31
N PHE A 335 25.62 3.02 -16.44
CA PHE A 335 26.43 2.46 -15.36
C PHE A 335 27.93 2.66 -15.68
N PRO A 336 28.45 3.89 -15.51
CA PRO A 336 29.79 4.23 -15.95
C PRO A 336 30.86 3.39 -15.26
N GLY A 337 31.96 3.12 -15.97
CA GLY A 337 33.12 2.39 -15.45
C GLY A 337 32.94 0.86 -15.39
N THR A 338 31.81 0.33 -15.84
CA THR A 338 31.52 -1.09 -15.77
C THR A 338 31.59 -1.78 -17.14
N THR A 339 31.92 -3.06 -17.14
CA THR A 339 31.89 -3.94 -18.32
C THR A 339 31.04 -5.18 -18.06
N ARG A 340 30.42 -5.76 -19.09
CA ARG A 340 29.62 -7.00 -18.96
C ARG A 340 29.57 -7.82 -20.24
N LYS A 341 29.25 -9.10 -20.09
CA LYS A 341 29.08 -10.04 -21.20
C LYS A 341 27.66 -10.00 -21.75
N LEU A 342 27.53 -10.06 -23.07
CA LEU A 342 26.26 -10.18 -23.76
C LEU A 342 26.34 -11.27 -24.83
N SER A 343 25.25 -11.99 -24.99
CA SER A 343 25.06 -12.85 -26.15
C SER A 343 23.61 -12.86 -26.61
N LEU A 344 23.41 -13.19 -27.87
CA LEU A 344 22.10 -13.25 -28.52
C LEU A 344 21.84 -14.67 -28.96
N TYR A 345 20.68 -15.22 -28.61
CA TYR A 345 20.16 -16.41 -29.28
C TYR A 345 19.20 -15.98 -30.40
N VAL A 346 19.43 -16.53 -31.59
CA VAL A 346 18.60 -16.28 -32.78
C VAL A 346 18.00 -17.61 -33.24
N PRO A 347 16.66 -17.76 -33.25
CA PRO A 347 16.03 -19.00 -33.66
C PRO A 347 16.24 -19.27 -35.14
N ALA A 348 16.32 -20.54 -35.54
CA ALA A 348 16.45 -20.94 -36.96
C ALA A 348 15.30 -20.43 -37.85
N GLN A 349 14.15 -20.19 -37.23
CA GLN A 349 12.91 -19.71 -37.82
C GLN A 349 12.87 -18.19 -37.99
N TYR A 350 13.87 -17.44 -37.51
CA TYR A 350 13.94 -15.98 -37.68
C TYR A 350 13.94 -15.59 -39.17
N ARG A 351 13.14 -14.58 -39.52
CA ARG A 351 13.03 -14.02 -40.88
C ARG A 351 12.95 -12.49 -40.76
N PRO A 352 13.80 -11.70 -41.46
CA PRO A 352 13.82 -10.24 -41.30
C PRO A 352 12.52 -9.56 -41.77
N GLU A 353 11.69 -10.23 -42.55
CA GLU A 353 10.40 -9.72 -43.04
C GLU A 353 9.31 -9.73 -41.95
N THR A 354 9.50 -10.49 -40.87
CA THR A 354 8.54 -10.58 -39.76
C THR A 354 9.25 -10.23 -38.45
N PRO A 355 8.87 -9.14 -37.77
CA PRO A 355 9.49 -8.76 -36.51
C PRO A 355 9.42 -9.90 -35.49
N ALA A 356 10.58 -10.31 -34.96
CA ALA A 356 10.66 -11.36 -33.96
C ALA A 356 10.18 -10.85 -32.60
N ALA A 357 9.63 -11.76 -31.79
CA ALA A 357 9.50 -11.53 -30.36
C ALA A 357 10.88 -11.45 -29.71
N LEU A 358 10.96 -10.87 -28.51
CA LEU A 358 12.20 -10.75 -27.74
C LEU A 358 12.00 -11.23 -26.31
N MET A 359 13.00 -11.90 -25.74
CA MET A 359 13.08 -12.12 -24.30
C MET A 359 14.47 -11.81 -23.74
N ILE A 360 14.55 -10.97 -22.71
CA ILE A 360 15.82 -10.62 -22.05
C ILE A 360 15.99 -11.45 -20.78
N PHE A 361 17.16 -12.05 -20.59
CA PHE A 361 17.51 -12.83 -19.39
C PHE A 361 18.70 -12.21 -18.66
N GLN A 362 18.49 -11.96 -17.37
CA GLN A 362 19.53 -11.54 -16.45
C GLN A 362 20.34 -12.73 -15.95
N ASP A 363 21.60 -12.50 -15.56
CA ASP A 363 22.58 -13.58 -15.36
C ASP A 363 22.67 -14.49 -16.60
N GLY A 364 22.78 -13.86 -17.76
CA GLY A 364 22.60 -14.46 -19.07
C GLY A 364 23.40 -15.74 -19.32
N GLU A 365 24.62 -15.84 -18.79
CA GLU A 365 25.44 -17.06 -18.90
C GLU A 365 24.74 -18.31 -18.34
N ARG A 366 24.03 -18.17 -17.22
CA ARG A 366 23.31 -19.29 -16.59
C ARG A 366 22.10 -19.74 -17.41
N PHE A 367 21.45 -18.80 -18.10
CA PHE A 367 20.27 -19.08 -18.91
C PHE A 367 20.64 -19.68 -20.27
N ARG A 368 21.75 -19.24 -20.88
CA ARG A 368 22.21 -19.74 -22.18
C ARG A 368 22.86 -21.13 -22.12
N ASP A 369 23.37 -21.54 -20.96
CA ASP A 369 24.04 -22.83 -20.79
C ASP A 369 23.10 -24.03 -21.05
N VAL A 370 23.37 -24.77 -22.12
CA VAL A 370 22.62 -25.97 -22.53
C VAL A 370 22.90 -27.19 -21.65
N GLY A 371 24.00 -27.19 -20.88
CA GLY A 371 24.27 -28.15 -19.80
C GLY A 371 23.63 -27.76 -18.47
N GLY A 372 23.16 -26.52 -18.36
CA GLY A 372 22.58 -25.91 -17.17
C GLY A 372 21.16 -26.38 -16.88
N ARG A 373 20.48 -25.63 -16.00
CA ARG A 373 19.13 -25.96 -15.48
C ARG A 373 18.02 -25.32 -16.32
N TRP A 374 18.31 -24.16 -16.93
CA TRP A 374 17.37 -23.41 -17.76
C TRP A 374 17.37 -23.87 -19.21
N ARG A 375 18.56 -24.03 -19.81
CA ARG A 375 18.76 -24.49 -21.19
C ARG A 375 17.92 -23.70 -22.20
N VAL A 376 17.90 -22.37 -22.07
CA VAL A 376 17.00 -21.49 -22.84
C VAL A 376 17.05 -21.75 -24.34
N PRO A 377 18.22 -21.90 -25.00
CA PRO A 377 18.26 -22.18 -26.43
C PRO A 377 17.47 -23.44 -26.82
N VAL A 378 17.66 -24.54 -26.08
CA VAL A 378 16.99 -25.83 -26.35
C VAL A 378 15.48 -25.73 -26.12
N VAL A 379 15.06 -25.05 -25.05
CA VAL A 379 13.65 -24.82 -24.75
C VAL A 379 13.01 -23.95 -25.83
N PHE A 380 13.70 -22.90 -26.27
CA PHE A 380 13.20 -22.01 -27.31
C PHE A 380 13.07 -22.74 -28.65
N ASP A 381 14.09 -23.51 -29.06
CA ASP A 381 14.04 -24.36 -30.26
C ASP A 381 12.80 -25.26 -30.27
N ASN A 382 12.61 -26.01 -29.19
CA ASN A 382 11.51 -26.97 -29.06
C ASN A 382 10.12 -26.30 -29.05
N LEU A 383 9.96 -25.20 -28.31
CA LEU A 383 8.67 -24.50 -28.21
C LEU A 383 8.33 -23.67 -29.45
N ILE A 384 9.34 -23.12 -30.13
CA ILE A 384 9.12 -22.42 -31.42
C ILE A 384 8.74 -23.43 -32.51
N ALA A 385 9.44 -24.56 -32.59
CA ALA A 385 9.17 -25.58 -33.60
C ALA A 385 7.77 -26.22 -33.44
N SER A 386 7.28 -26.34 -32.21
CA SER A 386 5.92 -26.84 -31.91
C SER A 386 4.83 -25.78 -32.04
N GLY A 387 5.18 -24.50 -32.24
CA GLY A 387 4.23 -23.39 -32.35
C GLY A 387 3.64 -22.93 -31.01
N GLU A 388 4.17 -23.42 -29.89
CA GLU A 388 3.79 -23.01 -28.53
C GLU A 388 4.42 -21.66 -28.12
N MET A 389 5.43 -21.21 -28.86
CA MET A 389 6.06 -19.90 -28.72
C MET A 389 6.29 -19.27 -30.11
N PRO A 390 6.09 -17.94 -30.28
CA PRO A 390 6.48 -17.29 -31.54
C PRO A 390 8.01 -17.31 -31.71
N PRO A 391 8.54 -17.15 -32.95
CA PRO A 391 9.98 -16.94 -33.17
C PRO A 391 10.49 -15.80 -32.28
N THR A 392 11.30 -16.17 -31.29
CA THR A 392 11.74 -15.28 -30.21
C THR A 392 13.26 -15.24 -30.16
N ILE A 393 13.83 -14.04 -30.27
CA ILE A 393 15.26 -13.78 -30.02
C ILE A 393 15.47 -13.64 -28.51
N ALA A 394 16.52 -14.24 -27.97
CA ALA A 394 16.88 -14.05 -26.55
C ALA A 394 18.10 -13.16 -26.42
N VAL A 395 18.08 -12.23 -25.46
CA VAL A 395 19.25 -11.44 -25.06
C VAL A 395 19.71 -11.93 -23.69
N PHE A 396 20.93 -12.44 -23.61
CA PHE A 396 21.55 -12.88 -22.36
C PHE A 396 22.51 -11.82 -21.88
N ILE A 397 22.24 -11.24 -20.71
CA ILE A 397 23.01 -10.12 -20.16
C ILE A 397 23.52 -10.51 -18.77
N ASP A 398 24.83 -10.48 -18.60
CA ASP A 398 25.44 -10.58 -17.27
C ASP A 398 25.48 -9.21 -16.57
N PRO A 399 25.51 -9.19 -15.23
CA PRO A 399 25.64 -7.95 -14.48
C PRO A 399 26.98 -7.24 -14.75
N GLY A 400 26.97 -5.91 -14.62
CA GLY A 400 28.18 -5.09 -14.72
C GLY A 400 29.25 -5.43 -13.68
N HIS A 401 30.50 -5.41 -14.11
CA HIS A 401 31.67 -5.43 -13.25
C HIS A 401 32.44 -4.12 -13.39
N ASP A 402 32.68 -3.45 -12.27
CA ASP A 402 33.55 -2.29 -12.19
C ASP A 402 34.98 -2.69 -12.60
N LYS A 403 35.48 -2.06 -13.66
CA LYS A 403 36.81 -2.34 -14.23
C LYS A 403 37.95 -2.03 -13.26
N ALA A 404 37.71 -1.21 -12.23
CA ALA A 404 38.69 -0.87 -11.21
C ALA A 404 38.78 -1.93 -10.09
N LEU A 405 37.88 -2.91 -10.06
CA LEU A 405 37.84 -3.93 -9.03
C LEU A 405 38.33 -5.27 -9.57
N GLU A 406 38.93 -6.09 -8.70
CA GLU A 406 39.18 -7.49 -9.01
C GLU A 406 37.89 -8.31 -8.86
N LEU A 407 37.74 -9.34 -9.70
CA LEU A 407 36.66 -10.32 -9.57
C LEU A 407 36.82 -11.11 -8.27
N LYS A 408 35.85 -10.98 -7.36
CA LYS A 408 35.77 -11.81 -6.14
C LYS A 408 34.89 -13.02 -6.39
N ASN A 409 35.45 -14.22 -6.26
CA ASN A 409 34.73 -15.50 -6.51
C ASN A 409 34.06 -15.56 -7.89
N ASN A 410 34.68 -14.94 -8.91
CA ASN A 410 34.13 -14.82 -10.26
C ASN A 410 32.75 -14.12 -10.31
N ARG A 411 32.46 -13.23 -9.37
CA ARG A 411 31.19 -12.48 -9.30
C ARG A 411 31.40 -11.04 -9.74
N ALA A 412 30.49 -10.56 -10.58
CA ALA A 412 30.44 -9.16 -10.96
C ALA A 412 30.08 -8.28 -9.75
N SER A 413 30.70 -7.11 -9.67
CA SER A 413 30.58 -6.20 -8.52
C SER A 413 29.23 -5.49 -8.44
N ASN A 414 28.52 -5.31 -9.56
CA ASN A 414 27.32 -4.47 -9.59
C ASN A 414 26.00 -5.25 -9.60
N ARG A 415 26.02 -6.59 -9.56
CA ARG A 415 24.80 -7.41 -9.71
C ARG A 415 23.64 -6.91 -8.86
N SER A 416 23.85 -6.75 -7.56
CA SER A 416 22.77 -6.29 -6.69
C SER A 416 22.37 -4.83 -6.94
N PHE A 417 23.33 -3.96 -7.21
CA PHE A 417 23.06 -2.55 -7.48
C PHE A 417 22.24 -2.35 -8.76
N GLU A 418 22.54 -3.10 -9.81
CA GLU A 418 21.82 -3.06 -11.09
C GLU A 418 20.45 -3.74 -11.00
N TYR A 419 20.34 -4.86 -10.28
CA TYR A 419 19.16 -5.72 -10.34
C TYR A 419 18.14 -5.47 -9.22
N ASP A 420 18.59 -5.24 -7.99
CA ASP A 420 17.67 -5.15 -6.82
C ASP A 420 17.22 -3.71 -6.53
N SER A 421 17.84 -2.69 -7.15
CA SER A 421 17.48 -1.29 -6.92
C SER A 421 16.16 -0.93 -7.63
N PRO A 422 15.11 -0.49 -6.91
CA PRO A 422 13.88 -0.02 -7.54
C PRO A 422 14.11 1.22 -8.43
N GLY A 423 13.28 1.36 -9.46
CA GLY A 423 13.32 2.51 -10.39
C GLY A 423 13.85 2.14 -11.77
N ASP A 424 13.88 3.13 -12.67
CA ASP A 424 14.04 2.87 -14.11
C ASP A 424 15.50 2.80 -14.61
N ARG A 425 16.50 2.97 -13.73
CA ARG A 425 17.91 3.10 -14.18
C ARG A 425 18.37 1.91 -15.00
N TYR A 426 18.08 0.68 -14.54
CA TYR A 426 18.40 -0.53 -15.31
C TYR A 426 17.59 -0.62 -16.61
N VAL A 427 16.35 -0.14 -16.58
CA VAL A 427 15.45 -0.15 -17.74
C VAL A 427 15.94 0.81 -18.81
N ARG A 428 16.43 1.99 -18.43
CA ARG A 428 17.11 2.93 -19.33
C ARG A 428 18.35 2.30 -19.96
N PHE A 429 19.16 1.59 -19.18
CA PHE A 429 20.26 0.80 -19.76
C PHE A 429 19.77 -0.18 -20.85
N LEU A 430 18.69 -0.93 -20.60
CA LEU A 430 18.14 -1.84 -21.62
C LEU A 430 17.64 -1.09 -22.87
N LEU A 431 16.86 -0.03 -22.68
CA LEU A 431 16.14 0.65 -23.77
C LEU A 431 17.01 1.64 -24.55
N GLU A 432 17.96 2.29 -23.89
CA GLU A 432 18.82 3.33 -24.46
C GLU A 432 20.15 2.79 -24.97
N GLU A 433 20.64 1.67 -24.42
CA GLU A 433 21.94 1.09 -24.83
C GLU A 433 21.78 -0.26 -25.54
N ILE A 434 21.08 -1.23 -24.94
CA ILE A 434 21.11 -2.62 -25.45
C ILE A 434 20.16 -2.86 -26.61
N LEU A 435 18.89 -2.50 -26.47
CA LEU A 435 17.90 -2.74 -27.54
C LEU A 435 18.24 -2.03 -28.86
N PRO A 436 18.79 -0.80 -28.86
CA PRO A 436 19.26 -0.18 -30.09
C PRO A 436 20.32 -1.00 -30.82
N GLU A 437 21.27 -1.63 -30.11
CA GLU A 437 22.27 -2.50 -30.73
C GLU A 437 21.69 -3.80 -31.27
N VAL A 438 20.73 -4.40 -30.57
CA VAL A 438 20.02 -5.59 -31.07
C VAL A 438 19.28 -5.23 -32.37
N ARG A 439 18.64 -4.05 -32.42
CA ARG A 439 17.90 -3.55 -33.60
C ARG A 439 18.78 -3.27 -34.81
N LYS A 440 20.08 -3.02 -34.64
CA LYS A 440 21.02 -2.91 -35.77
C LYS A 440 21.22 -4.23 -36.49
N LYS A 441 21.07 -5.36 -35.79
CA LYS A 441 21.31 -6.70 -36.33
C LYS A 441 20.01 -7.43 -36.71
N TYR A 442 18.93 -7.20 -35.96
CA TYR A 442 17.70 -7.98 -36.06
C TYR A 442 16.45 -7.09 -36.03
N VAL A 443 15.45 -7.48 -36.82
CA VAL A 443 14.11 -6.86 -36.81
C VAL A 443 13.31 -7.50 -35.67
N ILE A 444 13.08 -6.74 -34.62
CA ILE A 444 12.32 -7.14 -33.43
C ILE A 444 11.05 -6.31 -33.31
N SER A 445 10.02 -6.87 -32.68
CA SER A 445 8.72 -6.21 -32.53
C SER A 445 8.79 -4.96 -31.65
N ASP A 446 7.93 -3.99 -31.94
CA ASP A 446 7.63 -2.85 -31.06
C ASP A 446 6.37 -3.07 -30.21
N ASP A 447 5.64 -4.17 -30.45
CA ASP A 447 4.51 -4.56 -29.59
C ASP A 447 5.07 -5.04 -28.24
N PRO A 448 4.75 -4.37 -27.13
CA PRO A 448 5.19 -4.79 -25.79
C PRO A 448 4.59 -6.14 -25.38
N ASN A 449 3.49 -6.59 -26.00
CA ASN A 449 3.00 -7.96 -25.90
C ASN A 449 3.82 -8.93 -26.78
N LEU A 450 5.00 -8.58 -27.26
CA LEU A 450 5.98 -9.51 -27.85
C LEU A 450 7.38 -9.31 -27.24
N LEU A 451 7.47 -8.54 -26.15
CA LEU A 451 8.70 -8.25 -25.42
C LEU A 451 8.58 -8.75 -23.98
N ALA A 452 9.41 -9.74 -23.66
CA ALA A 452 9.47 -10.42 -22.37
C ALA A 452 10.80 -10.18 -21.66
N ILE A 453 10.81 -10.37 -20.36
CA ILE A 453 12.02 -10.30 -19.53
C ILE A 453 11.94 -11.32 -18.41
N GLY A 454 13.07 -11.91 -18.04
CA GLY A 454 13.10 -12.99 -17.05
C GLY A 454 14.39 -13.07 -16.27
N GLY A 455 14.30 -13.70 -15.10
CA GLY A 455 15.47 -14.00 -14.29
C GLY A 455 15.16 -14.85 -13.08
N SER A 456 16.19 -15.06 -12.26
CA SER A 456 16.11 -15.77 -10.98
C SER A 456 16.76 -14.95 -9.88
N SER A 457 16.24 -15.00 -8.65
CA SER A 457 16.77 -14.23 -7.51
C SER A 457 16.75 -12.72 -7.82
N SER A 458 17.88 -12.02 -7.73
CA SER A 458 17.96 -10.61 -8.12
C SER A 458 17.55 -10.37 -9.59
N GLY A 459 17.83 -11.31 -10.50
CA GLY A 459 17.40 -11.20 -11.89
C GLY A 459 15.87 -11.21 -12.04
N ALA A 460 15.15 -11.87 -11.13
CA ALA A 460 13.69 -11.94 -11.15
C ALA A 460 13.04 -10.62 -10.70
N ILE A 461 13.53 -9.99 -9.61
CA ILE A 461 13.07 -8.65 -9.23
C ILE A 461 13.44 -7.63 -10.31
N CYS A 462 14.64 -7.72 -10.91
CA CYS A 462 15.05 -6.87 -12.02
C CYS A 462 14.08 -6.95 -13.22
N ALA A 463 13.68 -8.18 -13.59
CA ALA A 463 12.69 -8.43 -14.62
C ALA A 463 11.33 -7.80 -14.29
N PHE A 464 10.85 -7.96 -13.06
CA PHE A 464 9.63 -7.32 -12.62
C PHE A 464 9.73 -5.79 -12.63
N THR A 465 10.82 -5.23 -12.11
CA THR A 465 11.09 -3.78 -12.11
C THR A 465 11.06 -3.20 -13.51
N ALA A 466 11.63 -3.88 -14.50
CA ALA A 466 11.63 -3.42 -15.88
C ALA A 466 10.22 -3.31 -16.48
N ALA A 467 9.41 -4.37 -16.33
CA ALA A 467 8.02 -4.36 -16.79
C ALA A 467 7.15 -3.41 -15.97
N TRP A 468 7.42 -3.30 -14.66
CA TRP A 468 6.74 -2.34 -13.80
C TRP A 468 7.00 -0.93 -14.29
N GLU A 469 8.26 -0.51 -14.42
CA GLU A 469 8.60 0.86 -14.80
C GLU A 469 8.28 1.19 -16.26
N ARG A 470 8.34 0.22 -17.18
CA ARG A 470 8.06 0.41 -18.61
C ARG A 470 7.12 -0.66 -19.17
N PRO A 471 5.83 -0.63 -18.79
CA PRO A 471 4.82 -1.56 -19.32
C PRO A 471 4.48 -1.29 -20.80
N ASP A 472 4.95 -0.17 -21.33
CA ASP A 472 4.98 0.18 -22.75
C ASP A 472 6.12 -0.51 -23.51
N ALA A 473 7.09 -1.10 -22.80
CA ALA A 473 8.20 -1.86 -23.39
C ALA A 473 8.14 -3.35 -23.06
N PHE A 474 7.90 -3.74 -21.81
CA PHE A 474 7.88 -5.16 -21.40
C PHE A 474 6.57 -5.51 -20.72
N ARG A 475 5.88 -6.56 -21.20
CA ARG A 475 4.61 -7.02 -20.61
C ARG A 475 4.61 -8.46 -20.14
N ARG A 476 5.70 -9.20 -20.32
CA ARG A 476 5.83 -10.58 -19.82
C ARG A 476 7.03 -10.72 -18.91
N VAL A 477 6.80 -11.25 -17.72
CA VAL A 477 7.80 -11.40 -16.68
C VAL A 477 7.91 -12.86 -16.27
N TYR A 478 9.14 -13.39 -16.32
CA TYR A 478 9.49 -14.66 -15.68
C TYR A 478 10.28 -14.40 -14.39
N SER A 479 9.78 -14.90 -13.27
CA SER A 479 10.39 -14.77 -11.94
C SER A 479 10.55 -16.15 -11.30
N SER A 480 11.78 -16.50 -10.92
CA SER A 480 12.05 -17.68 -10.09
C SER A 480 12.81 -17.27 -8.83
N VAL A 481 12.37 -17.72 -7.66
CA VAL A 481 12.96 -17.44 -6.34
C VAL A 481 13.27 -15.95 -6.16
N GLY A 482 12.30 -15.07 -6.48
CA GLY A 482 12.53 -13.65 -6.71
C GLY A 482 12.88 -12.87 -5.45
N SER A 483 13.84 -11.94 -5.55
CA SER A 483 14.31 -11.12 -4.41
C SER A 483 13.39 -9.95 -4.04
N PHE A 484 12.10 -10.22 -3.81
CA PHE A 484 11.11 -9.23 -3.35
C PHE A 484 11.23 -8.88 -1.85
N THR A 485 12.39 -9.11 -1.25
CA THR A 485 12.71 -8.77 0.15
C THR A 485 13.31 -7.37 0.23
N ASN A 486 13.72 -6.93 1.43
CA ASN A 486 14.35 -5.62 1.62
C ASN A 486 15.83 -5.58 1.19
N LEU A 487 16.17 -6.35 0.17
CA LEU A 487 17.41 -6.21 -0.57
C LEU A 487 17.28 -4.93 -1.42
N ARG A 488 17.91 -3.84 -0.98
CA ARG A 488 17.86 -2.49 -1.61
C ARG A 488 16.43 -1.90 -1.75
N GLY A 489 15.47 -2.37 -0.94
CA GLY A 489 14.10 -1.85 -0.92
C GLY A 489 13.08 -2.60 -1.77
N GLY A 490 13.40 -3.79 -2.29
CA GLY A 490 12.50 -4.61 -3.12
C GLY A 490 11.16 -4.97 -2.45
N SER A 491 11.11 -5.05 -1.13
CA SER A 491 9.90 -5.34 -0.33
C SER A 491 8.77 -4.32 -0.47
N VAL A 492 9.02 -3.18 -1.13
CA VAL A 492 7.97 -2.18 -1.39
C VAL A 492 6.95 -2.65 -2.45
N TYR A 493 7.32 -3.58 -3.34
CA TYR A 493 6.52 -3.94 -4.51
C TYR A 493 5.11 -4.47 -4.21
N PRO A 494 4.88 -5.41 -3.27
CA PRO A 494 3.53 -5.87 -2.94
C PRO A 494 2.59 -4.72 -2.58
N SER A 495 3.09 -3.73 -1.84
CA SER A 495 2.35 -2.52 -1.50
C SER A 495 2.11 -1.62 -2.72
N LEU A 496 3.12 -1.40 -3.57
CA LEU A 496 2.99 -0.59 -4.77
C LEU A 496 1.96 -1.18 -5.75
N VAL A 497 1.95 -2.50 -5.90
CA VAL A 497 1.01 -3.24 -6.74
C VAL A 497 -0.43 -2.96 -6.27
N ARG A 498 -0.72 -3.12 -4.98
CA ARG A 498 -2.07 -2.89 -4.41
C ARG A 498 -2.57 -1.45 -4.52
N LYS A 499 -1.64 -0.48 -4.52
CA LYS A 499 -1.93 0.96 -4.50
C LYS A 499 -1.63 1.67 -5.81
N THR A 500 -1.46 0.94 -6.90
CA THR A 500 -1.32 1.51 -8.24
C THR A 500 -2.35 0.85 -9.13
N GLU A 501 -2.94 1.61 -10.05
CA GLU A 501 -3.79 1.04 -11.08
C GLU A 501 -3.11 -0.16 -11.78
N PRO A 502 -3.83 -1.28 -12.02
CA PRO A 502 -3.27 -2.44 -12.71
C PRO A 502 -2.61 -2.08 -14.03
N ARG A 503 -1.32 -2.46 -14.16
CA ARG A 503 -0.55 -2.31 -15.41
C ARG A 503 -0.77 -3.54 -16.29
N PRO A 504 -0.68 -3.44 -17.63
CA PRO A 504 -0.91 -4.56 -18.55
C PRO A 504 0.28 -5.55 -18.58
N ILE A 505 0.66 -6.09 -17.42
CA ILE A 505 1.78 -7.03 -17.27
C ILE A 505 1.26 -8.42 -16.89
N ARG A 506 1.91 -9.43 -17.46
CA ARG A 506 1.70 -10.86 -17.20
C ARG A 506 2.93 -11.41 -16.49
N VAL A 507 2.74 -12.10 -15.37
CA VAL A 507 3.82 -12.53 -14.48
C VAL A 507 3.73 -14.02 -14.18
N TYR A 508 4.76 -14.77 -14.54
CA TYR A 508 4.95 -16.12 -14.04
C TYR A 508 5.95 -16.08 -12.88
N MET A 509 5.59 -16.69 -11.76
CA MET A 509 6.39 -16.78 -10.55
C MET A 509 6.58 -18.26 -10.16
N ALA A 510 7.76 -18.59 -9.66
CA ALA A 510 8.02 -19.89 -9.03
C ALA A 510 8.87 -19.70 -7.77
N ASP A 511 8.44 -20.28 -6.65
CA ASP A 511 9.20 -20.26 -5.39
C ASP A 511 8.91 -21.48 -4.52
N THR A 512 9.58 -21.60 -3.38
CA THR A 512 9.71 -22.83 -2.60
C THR A 512 9.81 -22.55 -1.10
N SER A 513 9.36 -23.48 -0.25
CA SER A 513 9.40 -23.27 1.22
C SER A 513 10.80 -23.35 1.84
N GLY A 514 11.77 -23.97 1.15
CA GLY A 514 13.18 -24.03 1.56
C GLY A 514 14.02 -22.86 1.04
N ASP A 515 13.39 -21.84 0.46
CA ASP A 515 14.10 -20.63 0.03
C ASP A 515 14.64 -19.85 1.26
N ILE A 516 15.60 -18.96 1.03
CA ILE A 516 16.45 -18.32 2.02
C ILE A 516 15.67 -17.37 2.95
N ASP A 517 16.04 -17.42 4.23
CA ASP A 517 15.65 -16.47 5.27
C ASP A 517 16.91 -15.84 5.88
N ASN A 518 17.10 -14.52 5.69
CA ASN A 518 18.31 -13.82 6.11
C ASN A 518 18.04 -12.36 6.54
N GLN A 519 19.09 -11.57 6.77
CA GLN A 519 18.97 -10.17 7.22
C GLN A 519 18.12 -9.25 6.33
N PHE A 520 17.92 -9.60 5.06
CA PHE A 520 17.12 -8.82 4.12
C PHE A 520 15.64 -9.20 4.11
N GLY A 521 15.29 -10.41 4.57
CA GLY A 521 13.92 -10.91 4.57
C GLY A 521 13.84 -12.43 4.42
N SER A 522 12.60 -12.94 4.36
CA SER A 522 12.28 -14.31 3.99
C SER A 522 11.76 -14.33 2.55
N TRP A 523 12.49 -14.98 1.64
CA TRP A 523 12.10 -15.12 0.23
C TRP A 523 10.77 -15.86 0.06
N PRO A 524 10.53 -17.01 0.75
CA PRO A 524 9.26 -17.72 0.71
C PRO A 524 8.06 -16.79 0.97
N TRP A 525 8.11 -16.01 2.06
CA TRP A 525 7.03 -15.10 2.43
C TRP A 525 6.94 -13.89 1.49
N ALA A 526 8.06 -13.38 0.99
CA ALA A 526 8.06 -12.24 0.07
C ALA A 526 7.45 -12.59 -1.30
N ASN A 527 7.76 -13.75 -1.88
CA ASN A 527 7.14 -14.17 -3.15
C ASN A 527 5.66 -14.50 -2.97
N GLN A 528 5.25 -15.11 -1.86
CA GLN A 528 3.83 -15.33 -1.55
C GLN A 528 3.08 -13.99 -1.41
N GLN A 529 3.66 -13.00 -0.73
CA GLN A 529 3.07 -11.66 -0.63
C GLN A 529 2.96 -10.96 -1.98
N MET A 530 3.99 -11.10 -2.83
CA MET A 530 3.99 -10.55 -4.19
C MET A 530 2.90 -11.20 -5.05
N ALA A 531 2.80 -12.53 -5.03
CA ALA A 531 1.76 -13.27 -5.72
C ALA A 531 0.36 -12.87 -5.24
N ALA A 532 0.15 -12.78 -3.92
CA ALA A 532 -1.11 -12.34 -3.32
C ALA A 532 -1.49 -10.90 -3.74
N ALA A 533 -0.52 -9.99 -3.84
CA ALA A 533 -0.75 -8.62 -4.29
C ALA A 533 -1.17 -8.56 -5.77
N LEU A 534 -0.49 -9.32 -6.64
CA LEU A 534 -0.83 -9.43 -8.05
C LEU A 534 -2.23 -10.04 -8.25
N GLN A 535 -2.53 -11.12 -7.54
CA GLN A 535 -3.85 -11.77 -7.58
C GLN A 535 -4.96 -10.83 -7.11
N TYR A 536 -4.76 -10.16 -5.98
CA TYR A 536 -5.73 -9.20 -5.43
C TYR A 536 -6.08 -8.10 -6.44
N MET A 537 -5.08 -7.55 -7.13
CA MET A 537 -5.28 -6.52 -8.16
C MET A 537 -5.72 -7.06 -9.53
N GLY A 538 -6.00 -8.36 -9.64
CA GLY A 538 -6.50 -8.98 -10.86
C GLY A 538 -5.49 -9.10 -12.00
N TYR A 539 -4.18 -9.06 -11.71
CA TYR A 539 -3.14 -9.27 -12.72
C TYR A 539 -3.22 -10.67 -13.33
N ASP A 540 -2.69 -10.79 -14.55
CA ASP A 540 -2.44 -12.09 -15.18
C ASP A 540 -1.21 -12.73 -14.53
N VAL A 541 -1.42 -13.49 -13.46
CA VAL A 541 -0.36 -14.09 -12.65
C VAL A 541 -0.53 -15.60 -12.47
N LYS A 542 0.57 -16.33 -12.59
CA LYS A 542 0.68 -17.74 -12.18
C LYS A 542 1.82 -17.88 -11.19
N PHE A 543 1.57 -18.55 -10.07
CA PHE A 543 2.56 -18.81 -9.04
C PHE A 543 2.64 -20.31 -8.78
N ASP A 544 3.74 -20.92 -9.22
CA ASP A 544 4.04 -22.32 -8.95
C ASP A 544 4.84 -22.42 -7.64
N TRP A 545 4.39 -23.31 -6.75
CA TRP A 545 4.96 -23.50 -5.42
C TRP A 545 5.44 -24.94 -5.22
N ALA A 546 6.56 -25.12 -4.52
CA ALA A 546 7.00 -26.44 -4.07
C ALA A 546 7.54 -26.43 -2.64
N GLU A 547 7.41 -27.56 -1.96
CA GLU A 547 7.99 -27.73 -0.62
C GLU A 547 9.46 -28.15 -0.70
N GLY A 548 10.30 -27.50 0.10
CA GLY A 548 11.63 -27.99 0.46
C GLY A 548 12.79 -27.65 -0.48
N TYR A 549 12.59 -27.30 -1.74
CA TYR A 549 13.73 -26.91 -2.58
C TYR A 549 14.47 -25.70 -1.96
N ALA A 550 15.80 -25.70 -2.03
CA ALA A 550 16.62 -24.58 -1.53
C ALA A 550 16.62 -23.38 -2.50
N HIS A 551 17.26 -22.26 -2.12
CA HIS A 551 17.51 -21.11 -3.01
C HIS A 551 18.43 -21.47 -4.20
N ASN A 552 17.91 -22.17 -5.20
CA ASN A 552 18.66 -22.68 -6.33
C ASN A 552 17.82 -22.67 -7.63
N SER A 553 18.36 -23.25 -8.71
CA SER A 553 17.72 -23.26 -10.03
C SER A 553 16.95 -24.54 -10.35
N ASP A 554 16.82 -25.46 -9.41
CA ASP A 554 16.30 -26.80 -9.71
C ASP A 554 14.80 -26.76 -9.97
N PHE A 555 14.01 -26.22 -9.02
CA PHE A 555 12.56 -26.14 -9.17
C PHE A 555 12.17 -25.23 -10.33
N GLY A 556 12.72 -24.01 -10.34
CA GLY A 556 12.47 -23.07 -11.43
C GLY A 556 12.86 -23.66 -12.79
N GLY A 557 14.05 -24.25 -12.90
CA GLY A 557 14.58 -24.88 -14.12
C GLY A 557 13.67 -25.96 -14.67
N ALA A 558 13.18 -26.83 -13.78
CA ALA A 558 12.23 -27.88 -14.15
C ALA A 558 10.88 -27.33 -14.65
N ARG A 559 10.50 -26.11 -14.25
CA ARG A 559 9.25 -25.44 -14.64
C ARG A 559 9.38 -24.47 -15.81
N PHE A 560 10.60 -24.18 -16.27
CA PHE A 560 10.84 -23.15 -17.27
C PHE A 560 10.06 -23.35 -18.58
N PRO A 561 10.00 -24.55 -19.18
CA PRO A 561 9.21 -24.71 -20.41
C PRO A 561 7.71 -24.48 -20.20
N ASP A 562 7.15 -24.92 -19.08
CA ASP A 562 5.75 -24.67 -18.72
C ASP A 562 5.48 -23.18 -18.50
N ALA A 563 6.44 -22.48 -17.90
CA ALA A 563 6.39 -21.04 -17.74
C ALA A 563 6.37 -20.32 -19.09
N MET A 564 7.21 -20.75 -20.06
CA MET A 564 7.25 -20.15 -21.39
C MET A 564 5.94 -20.38 -22.14
N ARG A 565 5.40 -21.61 -22.13
CA ARG A 565 4.06 -21.89 -22.68
C ARG A 565 3.01 -20.97 -22.09
N TRP A 566 2.97 -20.84 -20.77
CA TRP A 566 1.99 -20.02 -20.08
C TRP A 566 2.17 -18.52 -20.40
N LEU A 567 3.41 -18.01 -20.45
CA LEU A 567 3.69 -16.62 -20.77
C LEU A 567 3.29 -16.28 -22.21
N TRP A 568 3.58 -17.16 -23.17
CA TRP A 568 3.34 -16.95 -24.61
C TRP A 568 1.97 -17.44 -25.09
N ARG A 569 1.13 -17.94 -24.18
CA ARG A 569 -0.23 -18.35 -24.47
C ARG A 569 -1.06 -17.23 -25.09
N LYS A 570 -1.97 -17.60 -25.98
CA LYS A 570 -2.78 -16.66 -26.79
C LYS A 570 -4.06 -16.21 -26.06
N GLU A 571 -4.46 -16.94 -25.02
CA GLU A 571 -5.65 -16.61 -24.24
C GLU A 571 -5.48 -15.24 -23.59
N GLN A 572 -6.52 -14.42 -23.74
CA GLN A 572 -6.62 -13.15 -23.03
C GLN A 572 -7.05 -13.41 -21.59
N HIS A 573 -6.38 -12.72 -20.67
CA HIS A 573 -6.73 -12.77 -19.26
C HIS A 573 -8.01 -11.96 -19.01
N GLN A 574 -8.89 -12.53 -18.21
CA GLN A 574 -10.06 -11.84 -17.66
C GLN A 574 -9.81 -11.66 -16.17
N PRO A 575 -9.60 -10.42 -15.68
CA PRO A 575 -9.36 -10.17 -14.27
C PRO A 575 -10.49 -10.72 -13.38
N VAL A 576 -10.11 -11.48 -12.37
CA VAL A 576 -11.00 -11.89 -11.29
C VAL A 576 -10.68 -10.98 -10.10
N LEU A 577 -11.64 -10.14 -9.72
CA LEU A 577 -11.48 -9.20 -8.60
C LEU A 577 -12.18 -9.78 -7.37
N ASP A 578 -11.43 -10.00 -6.29
CA ASP A 578 -11.97 -10.41 -4.99
C ASP A 578 -11.64 -9.34 -3.94
N THR A 579 -12.63 -8.52 -3.60
CA THR A 579 -12.54 -7.46 -2.60
C THR A 579 -13.31 -7.79 -1.32
N ARG A 580 -13.69 -9.06 -1.11
CA ARG A 580 -14.44 -9.47 0.11
C ARG A 580 -13.65 -9.26 1.40
N GLY A 581 -12.32 -9.25 1.31
CA GLY A 581 -11.42 -8.93 2.42
C GLY A 581 -11.30 -7.44 2.74
N ASP A 582 -11.80 -6.54 1.89
CA ASP A 582 -11.78 -5.11 2.18
C ASP A 582 -12.80 -4.78 3.29
N LEU A 583 -12.33 -4.14 4.36
CA LEU A 583 -13.19 -3.65 5.42
C LEU A 583 -14.09 -2.52 4.89
N GLY A 584 -15.17 -2.20 5.62
CA GLY A 584 -16.14 -1.19 5.18
C GLY A 584 -15.54 0.19 4.90
N GLY A 585 -14.44 0.55 5.58
CA GLY A 585 -13.69 1.78 5.31
C GLY A 585 -12.60 1.64 4.26
N ASP A 586 -12.26 0.43 3.81
CA ASP A 586 -11.19 0.21 2.85
C ASP A 586 -11.67 0.54 1.43
N LEU A 587 -10.99 1.53 0.84
CA LEU A 587 -11.31 2.06 -0.47
C LEU A 587 -10.21 1.71 -1.46
N THR A 588 -10.27 0.50 -2.00
CA THR A 588 -9.35 0.11 -3.06
C THR A 588 -9.67 0.79 -4.39
N LEU A 589 -8.64 1.00 -5.23
CA LEU A 589 -8.82 1.44 -6.62
C LEU A 589 -9.78 0.52 -7.39
N LEU A 590 -9.83 -0.77 -7.09
CA LEU A 590 -10.75 -1.71 -7.75
C LEU A 590 -12.24 -1.36 -7.56
N LYS A 591 -12.57 -0.62 -6.50
CA LYS A 591 -13.93 -0.11 -6.24
C LYS A 591 -14.16 1.27 -6.87
N LEU A 592 -13.11 1.97 -7.29
CA LEU A 592 -13.13 3.33 -7.86
C LEU A 592 -13.04 3.37 -9.38
N LEU A 593 -12.32 2.42 -9.96
CA LEU A 593 -12.04 2.38 -11.38
C LEU A 593 -13.18 1.72 -12.14
N VAL A 594 -13.52 2.28 -13.31
CA VAL A 594 -14.35 1.59 -14.29
C VAL A 594 -13.45 0.64 -15.10
N PRO A 595 -13.69 -0.69 -15.10
CA PRO A 595 -12.85 -1.64 -15.82
C PRO A 595 -12.72 -1.28 -17.31
N GLY A 596 -11.49 -1.24 -17.82
CA GLY A 596 -11.18 -0.90 -19.21
C GLY A 596 -11.20 0.60 -19.53
N ALA A 597 -11.62 1.48 -18.62
CA ALA A 597 -11.61 2.92 -18.81
C ALA A 597 -10.28 3.55 -18.37
N GLY A 598 -9.63 4.28 -19.28
CA GLY A 598 -8.40 5.03 -19.04
C GLY A 598 -8.63 6.54 -19.04
N TRP A 599 -7.53 7.30 -19.17
CA TRP A 599 -7.57 8.74 -19.38
C TRP A 599 -7.96 9.07 -20.84
N GLU A 600 -8.89 9.99 -21.01
CA GLU A 600 -9.31 10.55 -22.30
C GLU A 600 -8.87 12.02 -22.40
N LEU A 601 -8.52 12.46 -23.61
CA LEU A 601 -8.21 13.86 -23.84
C LEU A 601 -9.49 14.70 -23.77
N ALA A 602 -9.47 15.77 -22.97
CA ALA A 602 -10.59 16.71 -22.84
C ALA A 602 -10.30 18.05 -23.54
N ALA A 603 -9.05 18.51 -23.49
CA ALA A 603 -8.57 19.69 -24.22
C ALA A 603 -7.06 19.60 -24.45
N GLU A 604 -6.56 20.23 -25.52
CA GLU A 604 -5.13 20.30 -25.81
C GLU A 604 -4.73 21.63 -26.46
N GLY A 605 -3.43 21.81 -26.69
CA GLY A 605 -2.88 23.04 -27.28
C GLY A 605 -2.86 24.22 -26.29
N LEU A 606 -2.95 23.94 -24.99
CA LEU A 606 -2.91 24.95 -23.93
C LEU A 606 -1.46 25.37 -23.66
N GLY A 607 -1.25 26.60 -23.24
CA GLY A 607 0.05 27.08 -22.80
C GLY A 607 0.45 26.51 -21.43
N PHE A 608 -0.48 26.53 -20.46
CA PHE A 608 -0.34 25.87 -19.16
C PHE A 608 -1.71 25.75 -18.48
N ALA A 609 -2.22 24.52 -18.35
CA ALA A 609 -3.52 24.24 -17.77
C ALA A 609 -3.50 24.27 -16.23
N ASP A 610 -4.46 24.96 -15.64
CA ASP A 610 -4.64 25.05 -14.18
C ASP A 610 -6.09 25.46 -13.82
N ALA A 611 -6.34 25.73 -12.53
CA ALA A 611 -7.54 26.38 -12.03
C ALA A 611 -8.85 25.61 -12.30
N LEU A 612 -8.85 24.30 -12.08
CA LEU A 612 -10.02 23.47 -12.34
C LEU A 612 -11.06 23.63 -11.23
N CYS A 613 -12.29 23.96 -11.59
CA CYS A 613 -13.44 23.88 -10.69
C CYS A 613 -14.70 23.42 -11.44
N ALA A 614 -15.75 23.05 -10.71
CA ALA A 614 -17.01 22.62 -11.29
C ALA A 614 -18.19 23.34 -10.64
N ASP A 615 -19.20 23.71 -11.44
CA ASP A 615 -20.46 24.21 -10.90
C ASP A 615 -21.42 23.09 -10.52
N SER A 616 -22.57 23.46 -9.94
CA SER A 616 -23.61 22.51 -9.53
C SER A 616 -24.30 21.77 -10.69
N GLU A 617 -24.14 22.22 -11.93
CA GLU A 617 -24.61 21.50 -13.12
C GLU A 617 -23.55 20.51 -13.65
N GLY A 618 -22.35 20.52 -13.05
CA GLY A 618 -21.22 19.69 -13.43
C GLY A 618 -20.38 20.30 -14.54
N ASN A 619 -20.63 21.55 -14.95
CA ASN A 619 -19.82 22.21 -15.98
C ASN A 619 -18.39 22.41 -15.44
N LEU A 620 -17.39 22.06 -16.24
CA LEU A 620 -15.99 22.24 -15.87
C LEU A 620 -15.53 23.65 -16.26
N PHE A 621 -14.86 24.34 -15.34
CA PHE A 621 -14.10 25.56 -15.64
C PHE A 621 -12.61 25.28 -15.49
N TYR A 622 -11.80 25.97 -16.30
CA TYR A 622 -10.34 25.88 -16.22
C TYR A 622 -9.67 27.15 -16.78
N CYS A 623 -8.40 27.35 -16.45
CA CYS A 623 -7.59 28.43 -17.00
C CYS A 623 -6.45 27.91 -17.87
N ASP A 624 -6.20 28.57 -19.00
CA ASP A 624 -4.88 28.55 -19.64
C ASP A 624 -4.08 29.75 -19.14
N MET A 625 -3.13 29.49 -18.25
CA MET A 625 -2.39 30.57 -17.58
C MET A 625 -1.41 31.29 -18.51
N ARG A 626 -0.89 30.62 -19.54
CA ARG A 626 0.14 31.16 -20.45
C ARG A 626 -0.45 31.70 -21.76
N ALA A 627 -1.64 31.27 -22.15
CA ALA A 627 -2.49 31.97 -23.11
C ALA A 627 -3.75 32.50 -22.38
N PRO A 628 -3.66 33.63 -21.67
CA PRO A 628 -4.62 34.05 -20.64
C PRO A 628 -6.08 33.96 -21.06
N ALA A 629 -6.76 32.93 -20.56
CA ALA A 629 -8.18 32.75 -20.75
C ALA A 629 -8.75 31.74 -19.73
N VAL A 630 -9.94 32.07 -19.23
CA VAL A 630 -10.79 31.13 -18.50
C VAL A 630 -11.79 30.54 -19.48
N TYR A 631 -11.94 29.22 -19.45
CA TYR A 631 -12.84 28.46 -20.30
C TYR A 631 -13.85 27.70 -19.46
N ARG A 632 -14.96 27.34 -20.11
CA ARG A 632 -15.97 26.41 -19.60
C ARG A 632 -16.14 25.27 -20.60
N ILE A 633 -16.24 24.04 -20.12
CA ILE A 633 -16.73 22.87 -20.85
C ILE A 633 -18.09 22.49 -20.26
N SER A 634 -19.12 22.54 -21.10
CA SER A 634 -20.49 22.20 -20.72
C SER A 634 -20.61 20.71 -20.41
N ALA A 635 -21.23 20.36 -19.27
CA ALA A 635 -21.50 18.97 -18.91
C ALA A 635 -22.58 18.33 -19.78
N ALA A 636 -23.48 19.14 -20.36
CA ALA A 636 -24.62 18.66 -21.13
C ALA A 636 -24.22 18.13 -22.52
N ASP A 637 -23.27 18.79 -23.17
CA ASP A 637 -22.92 18.53 -24.57
C ASP A 637 -21.41 18.56 -24.87
N GLY A 638 -20.57 18.88 -23.88
CA GLY A 638 -19.12 18.98 -24.05
C GLY A 638 -18.66 20.26 -24.76
N THR A 639 -19.56 21.21 -25.04
CA THR A 639 -19.20 22.45 -25.74
C THR A 639 -18.23 23.28 -24.91
N GLN A 640 -17.10 23.66 -25.53
CA GLN A 640 -16.10 24.54 -24.91
C GLN A 640 -16.35 26.01 -25.30
N SER A 641 -16.39 26.90 -24.30
CA SER A 641 -16.58 28.35 -24.50
C SER A 641 -15.60 29.14 -23.65
N ARG A 642 -15.04 30.23 -24.20
CA ARG A 642 -14.23 31.19 -23.43
C ARG A 642 -15.13 32.11 -22.60
N ILE A 643 -14.81 32.27 -21.33
CA ILE A 643 -15.51 33.15 -20.39
C ILE A 643 -14.86 34.53 -20.35
N CYS A 644 -13.54 34.60 -20.11
CA CYS A 644 -12.82 35.87 -20.06
C CYS A 644 -11.35 35.72 -20.51
N ALA A 645 -10.61 36.83 -20.47
CA ALA A 645 -9.20 36.93 -20.89
C ALA A 645 -8.23 37.10 -19.70
N GLU A 646 -8.56 36.51 -18.55
CA GLU A 646 -7.70 36.57 -17.36
C GLU A 646 -6.81 35.33 -17.25
N SER A 647 -5.62 35.52 -16.68
CA SER A 647 -4.76 34.45 -16.19
C SER A 647 -4.98 34.33 -14.68
N VAL A 648 -5.44 33.17 -14.25
CA VAL A 648 -5.74 32.87 -12.85
C VAL A 648 -5.16 31.50 -12.47
N SER A 649 -4.76 31.35 -11.21
CA SER A 649 -4.50 30.05 -10.60
C SER A 649 -5.77 29.55 -9.93
N GLY A 650 -5.73 28.99 -8.72
CA GLY A 650 -6.90 28.43 -8.03
C GLY A 650 -8.18 29.23 -8.17
N MET A 651 -9.26 28.50 -8.41
CA MET A 651 -10.56 29.06 -8.74
C MET A 651 -11.65 28.17 -8.17
N GLU A 652 -12.71 28.78 -7.68
CA GLU A 652 -13.93 28.10 -7.25
C GLU A 652 -15.15 28.88 -7.70
N ILE A 653 -16.31 28.22 -7.79
CA ILE A 653 -17.57 28.85 -8.17
C ILE A 653 -18.55 28.91 -7.01
N THR A 654 -19.10 30.09 -6.75
CA THR A 654 -20.17 30.24 -5.76
C THR A 654 -21.51 29.72 -6.31
N PRO A 655 -22.47 29.36 -5.45
CA PRO A 655 -23.81 28.94 -5.89
C PRO A 655 -24.54 29.96 -6.79
N GLU A 656 -24.20 31.24 -6.66
CA GLU A 656 -24.75 32.33 -7.47
C GLU A 656 -24.12 32.44 -8.87
N GLY A 657 -23.10 31.62 -9.17
CA GLY A 657 -22.43 31.57 -10.47
C GLY A 657 -21.28 32.57 -10.61
N PHE A 658 -20.71 33.06 -9.52
CA PHE A 658 -19.48 33.87 -9.55
C PHE A 658 -18.26 32.99 -9.34
N LEU A 659 -17.30 33.05 -10.25
CA LEU A 659 -15.99 32.44 -10.05
C LEU A 659 -15.15 33.34 -9.15
N ILE A 660 -14.63 32.81 -8.06
CA ILE A 660 -13.63 33.47 -7.20
C ILE A 660 -12.28 32.89 -7.60
N ALA A 661 -11.35 33.74 -8.03
CA ALA A 661 -10.12 33.29 -8.67
C ALA A 661 -8.86 34.01 -8.17
N CYS A 662 -7.78 33.27 -7.99
CA CYS A 662 -6.49 33.75 -7.51
C CYS A 662 -5.69 34.46 -8.61
N GLN A 663 -5.15 35.65 -8.30
CA GLN A 663 -4.15 36.33 -9.12
C GLN A 663 -2.94 36.75 -8.27
N GLY A 664 -2.16 35.77 -7.81
CA GLY A 664 -0.98 35.99 -6.98
C GLY A 664 0.01 37.01 -7.55
N SER A 665 0.29 36.95 -8.86
CA SER A 665 1.19 37.88 -9.55
C SER A 665 0.66 39.32 -9.57
N LYS A 666 -0.66 39.52 -9.54
CA LYS A 666 -1.33 40.83 -9.44
C LYS A 666 -1.71 41.20 -8.01
N LYS A 667 -1.28 40.39 -7.02
CA LYS A 667 -1.54 40.57 -5.59
C LYS A 667 -3.01 40.73 -5.21
N ARG A 668 -3.90 39.91 -5.78
CA ARG A 668 -5.35 40.01 -5.54
C ARG A 668 -6.09 38.69 -5.75
N ILE A 669 -7.32 38.65 -5.22
CA ILE A 669 -8.38 37.69 -5.59
C ILE A 669 -9.45 38.47 -6.34
N ILE A 670 -9.93 37.92 -7.45
CA ILE A 670 -10.97 38.53 -8.28
C ILE A 670 -12.24 37.67 -8.29
N GLY A 671 -13.36 38.31 -8.59
CA GLY A 671 -14.62 37.68 -8.94
C GLY A 671 -14.84 37.80 -10.45
N ILE A 672 -15.29 36.74 -11.10
CA ILE A 672 -15.64 36.70 -12.52
C ILE A 672 -17.08 36.21 -12.64
N ASP A 673 -17.94 36.99 -13.30
CA ASP A 673 -19.28 36.52 -13.64
C ASP A 673 -19.16 35.42 -14.71
N SER A 674 -19.61 34.20 -14.38
CA SER A 674 -19.46 33.04 -15.28
C SER A 674 -20.28 33.13 -16.57
N LYS A 675 -21.24 34.06 -16.66
CA LYS A 675 -22.10 34.26 -17.84
C LYS A 675 -21.61 35.40 -18.71
N THR A 676 -21.21 36.52 -18.11
CA THR A 676 -20.81 37.73 -18.86
C THR A 676 -19.30 37.84 -19.05
N GLY A 677 -18.51 37.17 -18.20
CA GLY A 677 -17.05 37.29 -18.17
C GLY A 677 -16.54 38.58 -17.50
N GLU A 678 -17.44 39.42 -16.96
CA GLU A 678 -17.06 40.64 -16.25
C GLU A 678 -16.28 40.32 -14.97
N THR A 679 -15.21 41.07 -14.73
CA THR A 679 -14.28 40.83 -13.62
C THR A 679 -14.26 42.00 -12.64
N ARG A 680 -14.15 41.70 -11.33
CA ARG A 680 -13.95 42.71 -10.28
C ARG A 680 -12.99 42.23 -9.21
N ALA A 681 -12.28 43.15 -8.56
CA ALA A 681 -11.49 42.79 -7.38
C ALA A 681 -12.40 42.39 -6.21
N VAL A 682 -12.03 41.33 -5.49
CA VAL A 682 -12.72 40.85 -4.27
C VAL A 682 -11.86 41.15 -3.04
N VAL A 683 -10.57 40.85 -3.12
CA VAL A 683 -9.57 41.19 -2.09
C VAL A 683 -8.29 41.64 -2.79
N GLU A 684 -7.66 42.69 -2.28
CA GLU A 684 -6.36 43.19 -2.76
C GLU A 684 -5.26 43.03 -1.71
N ASN A 685 -4.00 43.21 -2.12
CA ASN A 685 -2.81 43.13 -1.27
C ASN A 685 -2.56 41.73 -0.65
N VAL A 686 -2.95 40.68 -1.39
CA VAL A 686 -2.76 39.27 -1.01
C VAL A 686 -2.02 38.53 -2.13
N VAL A 687 -1.24 37.49 -1.82
CA VAL A 687 -0.53 36.69 -2.85
C VAL A 687 -1.10 35.26 -2.88
N PRO A 688 -2.35 35.08 -3.36
CA PRO A 688 -3.01 33.79 -3.33
C PRO A 688 -2.45 32.85 -4.40
N ASN A 689 -2.43 31.55 -4.10
CA ASN A 689 -2.09 30.50 -5.05
C ASN A 689 -3.30 29.62 -5.38
N ASP A 690 -3.86 28.95 -4.37
CA ASP A 690 -5.09 28.16 -4.50
C ASP A 690 -6.14 28.57 -3.44
N LEU A 691 -7.42 28.27 -3.67
CA LEU A 691 -8.51 28.61 -2.75
C LEU A 691 -9.60 27.55 -2.67
N ALA A 692 -10.33 27.55 -1.55
CA ALA A 692 -11.48 26.67 -1.33
C ALA A 692 -12.61 27.46 -0.67
N LEU A 693 -13.85 27.17 -1.08
CA LEU A 693 -15.05 27.74 -0.47
C LEU A 693 -15.47 26.94 0.76
N GLY A 694 -15.60 27.64 1.88
CA GLY A 694 -16.19 27.13 3.12
C GLY A 694 -17.68 27.46 3.22
N ARG A 695 -18.28 27.08 4.35
CA ARG A 695 -19.67 27.47 4.68
C ARG A 695 -19.78 28.95 5.03
N ASP A 696 -20.99 29.48 4.97
CA ASP A 696 -21.35 30.84 5.39
C ASP A 696 -20.53 31.96 4.71
N GLY A 697 -20.05 31.69 3.50
CA GLY A 697 -19.27 32.63 2.69
C GLY A 697 -17.78 32.71 3.05
N TRP A 698 -17.27 31.83 3.93
CA TRP A 698 -15.83 31.76 4.17
C TRP A 698 -15.08 31.31 2.92
N VAL A 699 -13.93 31.93 2.68
CA VAL A 699 -12.99 31.52 1.63
C VAL A 699 -11.63 31.33 2.29
N TYR A 700 -11.06 30.15 2.11
CA TYR A 700 -9.71 29.82 2.54
C TYR A 700 -8.79 29.85 1.32
N PHE A 701 -7.58 30.37 1.47
CA PHE A 701 -6.61 30.39 0.38
C PHE A 701 -5.18 30.20 0.89
N THR A 702 -4.34 29.63 0.04
CA THR A 702 -2.92 29.43 0.32
C THR A 702 -2.10 30.62 -0.17
N ASP A 703 -1.17 31.06 0.67
CA ASP A 703 -0.10 32.00 0.32
C ASP A 703 1.21 31.21 0.38
N THR A 704 1.54 30.57 -0.74
CA THR A 704 2.67 29.63 -0.83
C THR A 704 4.00 30.29 -0.49
N GLY A 705 4.19 31.55 -0.90
CA GLY A 705 5.41 32.30 -0.63
C GLY A 705 5.56 32.68 0.84
N ALA A 706 4.45 32.99 1.52
CA ALA A 706 4.43 33.30 2.94
C ALA A 706 4.35 32.07 3.85
N SER A 707 4.25 30.85 3.30
CA SER A 707 4.07 29.63 4.09
C SER A 707 2.83 29.68 5.00
N ALA A 708 1.75 30.29 4.51
CA ALA A 708 0.56 30.60 5.29
C ALA A 708 -0.74 30.14 4.61
N VAL A 709 -1.72 29.80 5.43
CA VAL A 709 -3.12 29.65 5.02
C VAL A 709 -3.89 30.84 5.59
N LYS A 710 -4.61 31.52 4.71
CA LYS A 710 -5.36 32.72 5.02
C LYS A 710 -6.84 32.51 4.72
N ARG A 711 -7.67 33.39 5.26
CA ARG A 711 -9.10 33.41 4.98
C ARG A 711 -9.65 34.83 4.92
N PHE A 712 -10.79 34.95 4.28
CA PHE A 712 -11.68 36.09 4.35
C PHE A 712 -13.13 35.61 4.17
N ARG A 713 -14.10 36.49 4.38
CA ARG A 713 -15.51 36.17 4.13
C ARG A 713 -16.01 36.96 2.92
N LEU A 714 -16.76 36.32 2.04
CA LEU A 714 -17.38 36.99 0.89
C LEU A 714 -18.24 38.17 1.36
N GLY A 715 -18.01 39.34 0.76
CA GLY A 715 -18.65 40.60 1.17
C GLY A 715 -17.89 41.37 2.26
N GLU A 716 -16.86 40.78 2.87
CA GLU A 716 -15.98 41.41 3.86
C GLU A 716 -14.54 41.50 3.31
N PHE A 717 -13.90 42.65 3.48
CA PHE A 717 -12.54 42.90 2.97
C PHE A 717 -11.42 42.58 3.97
N VAL A 718 -11.74 41.88 5.06
CA VAL A 718 -10.79 41.58 6.14
C VAL A 718 -10.19 40.21 5.94
N VAL A 719 -8.88 40.18 5.72
CA VAL A 719 -8.08 38.95 5.59
C VAL A 719 -7.40 38.64 6.91
N SER A 720 -7.41 37.37 7.33
CA SER A 720 -6.67 36.88 8.48
C SER A 720 -5.89 35.63 8.15
N THR A 721 -4.71 35.46 8.76
CA THR A 721 -3.97 34.19 8.74
C THR A 721 -4.60 33.23 9.73
N VAL A 722 -4.81 31.98 9.32
CA VAL A 722 -5.39 30.90 10.15
C VAL A 722 -4.47 29.71 10.36
N ASP A 723 -3.41 29.59 9.57
CA ASP A 723 -2.34 28.63 9.80
C ASP A 723 -1.02 29.12 9.21
N GLU A 724 0.08 28.70 9.84
CA GLU A 724 1.45 28.89 9.36
C GLU A 724 2.27 27.60 9.56
N GLY A 725 3.41 27.50 8.88
CA GLY A 725 4.40 26.43 9.10
C GLY A 725 4.22 25.17 8.25
N ILE A 726 3.28 25.15 7.31
CA ILE A 726 3.35 24.24 6.15
C ILE A 726 4.46 24.76 5.22
N SER A 727 5.35 23.89 4.70
CA SER A 727 6.55 24.37 4.00
C SER A 727 6.24 25.15 2.73
N LYS A 728 5.37 24.61 1.87
CA LYS A 728 4.83 25.31 0.69
C LYS A 728 3.35 24.95 0.54
N PRO A 729 2.44 25.58 1.31
CA PRO A 729 1.02 25.31 1.17
C PRO A 729 0.59 25.66 -0.26
N ASN A 730 -0.04 24.71 -0.93
CA ASN A 730 -0.42 24.86 -2.33
C ASN A 730 -1.90 24.52 -2.51
N GLY A 731 -2.24 23.30 -2.94
CA GLY A 731 -3.64 22.93 -3.13
C GLY A 731 -4.41 22.91 -1.83
N ILE A 732 -5.69 23.24 -1.90
CA ILE A 732 -6.56 23.39 -0.74
C ILE A 732 -7.98 22.94 -1.08
N ALA A 733 -8.63 22.21 -0.18
CA ALA A 733 -10.03 21.83 -0.35
C ALA A 733 -10.76 21.69 0.98
N VAL A 734 -12.07 21.92 0.94
CA VAL A 734 -13.00 21.73 2.06
C VAL A 734 -13.85 20.49 1.77
N THR A 735 -14.10 19.66 2.79
CA THR A 735 -15.02 18.53 2.65
C THR A 735 -16.45 18.99 2.36
N ALA A 736 -17.26 18.17 1.69
CA ALA A 736 -18.63 18.52 1.33
C ALA A 736 -19.51 18.89 2.56
N ASP A 737 -19.21 18.30 3.72
CA ASP A 737 -19.86 18.64 4.99
C ASP A 737 -19.34 19.94 5.65
N GLY A 738 -18.33 20.58 5.06
CA GLY A 738 -17.71 21.83 5.52
C GLY A 738 -16.81 21.69 6.76
N GLY A 739 -16.71 20.51 7.36
CA GLY A 739 -16.09 20.34 8.69
C GLY A 739 -14.56 20.24 8.68
N THR A 740 -13.98 19.86 7.54
CA THR A 740 -12.53 19.60 7.41
C THR A 740 -11.94 20.39 6.26
N LEU A 741 -10.80 21.05 6.52
CA LEU A 741 -9.94 21.65 5.50
C LEU A 741 -8.73 20.76 5.27
N ALA A 742 -8.37 20.49 4.02
CA ALA A 742 -7.11 19.86 3.63
C ALA A 742 -6.21 20.83 2.87
N VAL A 743 -4.90 20.79 3.12
CA VAL A 743 -3.90 21.66 2.48
C VAL A 743 -2.67 20.85 2.11
N SER A 744 -2.34 20.77 0.81
CA SER A 744 -1.18 20.01 0.33
C SER A 744 0.11 20.79 0.55
N ASP A 745 1.18 20.06 0.92
CA ASP A 745 2.52 20.64 1.03
C ASP A 745 3.34 20.31 -0.22
N TYR A 746 3.41 21.27 -1.14
CA TYR A 746 4.18 21.11 -2.38
C TYR A 746 5.67 20.88 -2.12
N GLY A 747 6.19 21.44 -1.02
CA GLY A 747 7.57 21.33 -0.59
C GLY A 747 7.82 20.13 0.33
N GLY A 748 6.77 19.48 0.80
CA GLY A 748 6.83 18.48 1.86
C GLY A 748 6.25 17.12 1.47
N ARG A 749 6.06 16.29 2.49
CA ARG A 749 5.72 14.87 2.38
C ARG A 749 4.26 14.56 2.72
N TYR A 750 3.49 15.57 3.09
CA TYR A 750 2.15 15.40 3.66
C TYR A 750 1.15 16.36 3.03
N THR A 751 -0.10 15.91 3.00
CA THR A 751 -1.24 16.82 2.99
C THR A 751 -1.78 16.91 4.43
N TRP A 752 -1.95 18.14 4.90
CA TRP A 752 -2.37 18.46 6.25
C TRP A 752 -3.89 18.57 6.30
N MET A 753 -4.49 18.19 7.43
CA MET A 753 -5.91 18.41 7.68
C MET A 753 -6.14 19.19 8.96
N PHE A 754 -7.21 19.97 8.96
CA PHE A 754 -7.69 20.81 10.05
C PHE A 754 -9.17 20.58 10.27
N ARG A 755 -9.63 20.78 11.51
CA ARG A 755 -11.05 21.01 11.76
C ARG A 755 -11.35 22.49 11.51
N ILE A 756 -12.46 22.75 10.83
CA ILE A 756 -13.02 24.09 10.67
C ILE A 756 -13.96 24.38 11.84
N ARG A 757 -13.74 25.50 12.54
CA ARG A 757 -14.59 26.00 13.62
C ARG A 757 -15.75 26.84 13.06
N SER A 758 -16.81 27.03 13.85
CA SER A 758 -17.99 27.82 13.47
C SER A 758 -17.68 29.27 13.12
N ASP A 759 -16.64 29.84 13.74
CA ASP A 759 -16.16 31.19 13.43
C ASP A 759 -15.22 31.22 12.22
N GLY A 760 -14.98 30.07 11.58
CA GLY A 760 -14.10 29.82 10.44
C GLY A 760 -12.61 29.65 10.77
N THR A 761 -12.20 29.69 12.04
CA THR A 761 -10.80 29.41 12.45
C THR A 761 -10.46 27.93 12.27
N LEU A 762 -9.18 27.59 12.33
CA LEU A 762 -8.67 26.24 12.15
C LEU A 762 -8.03 25.72 13.44
N ASP A 763 -8.30 24.47 13.79
CA ASP A 763 -7.59 23.75 14.84
C ASP A 763 -7.40 22.26 14.48
N ALA A 764 -6.91 21.46 15.44
CA ALA A 764 -6.66 20.03 15.25
C ALA A 764 -5.79 19.69 14.02
N LYS A 765 -4.81 20.56 13.71
CA LYS A 765 -3.84 20.42 12.61
C LYS A 765 -3.07 19.12 12.74
N MET A 766 -3.14 18.26 11.73
CA MET A 766 -2.37 17.01 11.69
C MET A 766 -1.93 16.63 10.26
N PRO A 767 -0.73 16.03 10.08
CA PRO A 767 -0.23 15.55 8.79
C PRO A 767 -0.83 14.17 8.45
N VAL A 768 -2.15 14.12 8.28
CA VAL A 768 -2.89 12.85 8.21
C VAL A 768 -2.84 12.16 6.84
N MET A 769 -2.37 12.81 5.78
CA MET A 769 -2.23 12.18 4.45
C MET A 769 -0.75 12.10 4.06
N PRO A 770 -0.04 11.03 4.42
CA PRO A 770 1.33 10.80 3.96
C PRO A 770 1.32 10.53 2.44
N MET A 771 1.99 11.40 1.70
CA MET A 771 2.07 11.33 0.24
C MET A 771 3.16 10.33 -0.16
N ARG A 772 2.87 9.50 -1.16
CA ARG A 772 3.89 8.69 -1.84
C ARG A 772 4.89 9.63 -2.53
N LEU A 773 6.17 9.37 -2.32
CA LEU A 773 7.27 10.13 -2.88
C LEU A 773 7.86 9.41 -4.10
N PRO A 774 8.31 10.15 -5.13
CA PRO A 774 9.09 9.55 -6.21
C PRO A 774 10.40 8.97 -5.68
N ILE A 775 10.83 7.86 -6.26
CA ILE A 775 12.18 7.34 -6.03
C ILE A 775 13.17 8.28 -6.73
N ASN A 776 14.22 8.68 -6.01
CA ASN A 776 15.35 9.39 -6.55
C ASN A 776 16.18 8.43 -7.42
N GLN A 777 15.99 8.52 -8.74
CA GLN A 777 16.64 7.65 -9.70
C GLN A 777 18.16 7.78 -9.73
N GLN A 778 18.71 8.92 -9.26
CA GLN A 778 20.15 9.19 -9.13
C GLN A 778 20.68 8.79 -7.74
N GLY A 779 19.80 8.51 -6.78
CA GLY A 779 20.15 8.20 -5.40
C GLY A 779 20.98 6.93 -5.24
N GLU A 780 21.72 6.88 -4.13
CA GLU A 780 22.40 5.67 -3.69
C GLU A 780 21.40 4.73 -3.01
N PHE A 781 21.11 3.60 -3.65
CA PHE A 781 20.39 2.52 -3.00
C PHE A 781 21.36 1.87 -2.00
N ARG A 782 20.98 1.79 -0.73
CA ARG A 782 21.82 1.16 0.31
C ARG A 782 21.17 -0.16 0.74
N MET A 783 22.02 -1.15 1.01
CA MET A 783 21.56 -2.45 1.48
C MET A 783 20.79 -2.29 2.80
N GLY A 784 19.63 -2.94 2.92
CA GLY A 784 18.79 -2.86 4.11
C GLY A 784 18.25 -1.46 4.41
N SER A 785 18.29 -0.51 3.49
CA SER A 785 17.65 0.80 3.65
C SER A 785 16.42 0.90 2.77
N ALA A 786 15.48 1.76 3.15
CA ALA A 786 14.40 2.14 2.26
C ALA A 786 14.98 2.74 0.96
N PRO A 787 14.25 2.64 -0.17
CA PRO A 787 14.65 3.33 -1.39
C PRO A 787 14.94 4.82 -1.13
N PRO A 788 15.94 5.42 -1.81
CA PRO A 788 16.16 6.85 -1.71
C PRO A 788 14.97 7.55 -2.38
N TYR A 789 14.11 8.17 -1.60
CA TYR A 789 13.00 8.97 -2.11
C TYR A 789 13.43 10.43 -2.29
N LEU A 790 12.74 11.16 -3.18
CA LEU A 790 12.79 12.61 -3.18
C LEU A 790 12.10 13.15 -1.92
N GLU A 791 12.54 14.32 -1.46
CA GLU A 791 12.07 14.94 -0.21
C GLU A 791 10.66 15.53 -0.30
N ALA A 792 10.19 15.85 -1.50
CA ALA A 792 8.93 16.53 -1.73
C ALA A 792 8.00 15.71 -2.62
N SER A 793 6.75 15.60 -2.19
CA SER A 793 5.67 14.95 -2.95
C SER A 793 5.26 15.74 -4.20
N LYS A 794 5.50 17.07 -4.18
CA LYS A 794 4.93 18.03 -5.13
C LYS A 794 3.40 18.02 -5.11
N GLY A 795 2.82 17.88 -3.91
CA GLY A 795 1.38 18.03 -3.70
C GLY A 795 0.92 19.41 -4.18
N ASP A 796 0.01 19.43 -5.15
CA ASP A 796 -0.52 20.64 -5.76
C ASP A 796 -2.04 20.65 -5.58
N GLY A 797 -2.83 21.12 -6.56
CA GLY A 797 -4.30 21.15 -6.52
C GLY A 797 -4.96 19.81 -6.18
N MET A 798 -6.15 19.86 -5.58
CA MET A 798 -6.86 18.67 -5.10
C MET A 798 -8.37 18.77 -5.29
N ALA A 799 -9.03 17.61 -5.25
CA ALA A 799 -10.49 17.50 -5.22
C ALA A 799 -10.95 16.72 -3.98
N VAL A 800 -12.20 16.95 -3.58
CA VAL A 800 -12.90 16.15 -2.58
C VAL A 800 -14.26 15.74 -3.14
N ASP A 801 -14.64 14.48 -2.93
CA ASP A 801 -15.97 14.01 -3.34
C ASP A 801 -17.00 14.01 -2.21
N ALA A 802 -18.25 13.70 -2.56
CA ALA A 802 -19.38 13.69 -1.63
C ALA A 802 -19.21 12.71 -0.45
N ALA A 803 -18.36 11.69 -0.59
CA ALA A 803 -18.04 10.75 0.48
C ALA A 803 -16.88 11.23 1.38
N GLY A 804 -16.29 12.41 1.08
CA GLY A 804 -15.15 12.97 1.81
C GLY A 804 -13.81 12.37 1.42
N ARG A 805 -13.69 11.73 0.23
CA ARG A 805 -12.42 11.18 -0.25
C ARG A 805 -11.62 12.26 -0.95
N PHE A 806 -10.31 12.25 -0.74
CA PHE A 806 -9.39 13.27 -1.27
C PHE A 806 -8.64 12.73 -2.49
N TYR A 807 -8.49 13.58 -3.52
CA TYR A 807 -7.71 13.33 -4.73
C TYR A 807 -6.67 14.43 -4.82
N VAL A 808 -5.40 14.11 -4.59
CA VAL A 808 -4.33 15.11 -4.51
C VAL A 808 -3.36 14.90 -5.66
N THR A 809 -3.17 15.90 -6.52
CA THR A 809 -2.15 15.82 -7.58
C THR A 809 -0.76 15.80 -6.97
N SER A 810 0.17 15.11 -7.63
CA SER A 810 1.55 14.98 -7.17
C SER A 810 2.47 14.57 -8.30
N SER A 811 3.77 14.56 -8.01
CA SER A 811 4.82 14.08 -8.93
C SER A 811 4.69 12.61 -9.35
N VAL A 812 3.92 11.78 -8.63
CA VAL A 812 3.69 10.37 -8.99
C VAL A 812 2.33 10.11 -9.64
N GLY A 813 1.46 11.12 -9.71
CA GLY A 813 0.08 11.01 -10.20
C GLY A 813 -0.94 11.60 -9.24
N VAL A 814 -2.23 11.28 -9.43
CA VAL A 814 -3.30 11.64 -8.50
C VAL A 814 -3.34 10.60 -7.37
N GLN A 815 -3.02 11.02 -6.15
CA GLN A 815 -3.06 10.16 -4.97
C GLN A 815 -4.44 10.27 -4.31
N VAL A 816 -5.06 9.12 -4.07
CA VAL A 816 -6.40 9.01 -3.49
C VAL A 816 -6.28 8.64 -2.01
N PHE A 817 -7.07 9.31 -1.16
CA PHE A 817 -7.15 9.03 0.27
C PHE A 817 -8.60 8.88 0.71
N ASP A 818 -8.83 8.05 1.71
CA ASP A 818 -10.13 7.95 2.37
C ASP A 818 -10.39 9.18 3.28
N PRO A 819 -11.61 9.33 3.83
CA PRO A 819 -11.94 10.49 4.68
C PRO A 819 -11.11 10.61 5.97
N THR A 820 -10.41 9.54 6.36
CA THR A 820 -9.50 9.53 7.52
C THR A 820 -8.04 9.82 7.15
N GLY A 821 -7.76 10.00 5.84
CA GLY A 821 -6.44 10.27 5.31
C GLY A 821 -5.59 9.01 5.07
N ARG A 822 -6.17 7.80 5.06
CA ARG A 822 -5.42 6.58 4.70
C ARG A 822 -5.17 6.55 3.18
N PRO A 823 -3.96 6.23 2.71
CA PRO A 823 -3.68 6.12 1.28
C PRO A 823 -4.43 4.95 0.62
N CYS A 824 -5.23 5.27 -0.39
CA CYS A 824 -6.08 4.34 -1.14
C CYS A 824 -5.44 3.86 -2.45
N GLY A 825 -4.67 4.71 -3.10
CA GLY A 825 -3.96 4.36 -4.32
C GLY A 825 -3.49 5.57 -5.11
N VAL A 826 -2.84 5.32 -6.24
CA VAL A 826 -2.33 6.32 -7.16
C VAL A 826 -2.84 6.03 -8.56
N LEU A 827 -3.48 7.03 -9.17
CA LEU A 827 -3.75 7.06 -10.60
C LEU A 827 -2.51 7.63 -11.30
N PRO A 828 -1.78 6.84 -12.10
CA PRO A 828 -0.51 7.27 -12.68
C PRO A 828 -0.65 8.50 -13.58
N VAL A 829 0.44 9.28 -13.68
CA VAL A 829 0.56 10.36 -14.68
C VAL A 829 0.40 9.84 -16.10
N VAL A 830 -0.19 10.66 -16.97
CA VAL A 830 -0.39 10.32 -18.39
C VAL A 830 0.93 10.41 -19.18
N HIS A 831 1.73 11.45 -18.90
CA HIS A 831 3.05 11.68 -19.48
C HIS A 831 4.02 12.10 -18.38
N ARG A 832 5.26 11.58 -18.41
CA ARG A 832 6.22 11.80 -17.31
C ARG A 832 6.95 13.15 -17.39
N ASP A 833 6.89 13.82 -18.53
CA ASP A 833 7.60 15.07 -18.84
C ASP A 833 6.77 16.33 -18.57
N GLN A 834 5.50 16.19 -18.22
CA GLN A 834 4.59 17.30 -17.95
C GLN A 834 4.22 17.35 -16.45
N PRO A 835 4.03 18.56 -15.88
CA PRO A 835 3.57 18.69 -14.50
C PRO A 835 2.06 18.43 -14.40
N LEU A 836 1.65 17.77 -13.31
CA LEU A 836 0.25 17.60 -12.93
C LEU A 836 -0.10 18.66 -11.88
N THR A 837 -0.98 19.60 -12.23
CA THR A 837 -1.19 20.84 -11.46
C THR A 837 -2.43 20.78 -10.59
N THR A 838 -3.58 20.37 -11.13
CA THR A 838 -4.82 20.32 -10.36
C THR A 838 -5.78 19.24 -10.89
N CYS A 839 -6.79 18.91 -10.10
CA CYS A 839 -7.85 17.97 -10.46
C CYS A 839 -9.19 18.36 -9.85
N ILE A 840 -10.29 18.01 -10.52
CA ILE A 840 -11.66 18.21 -10.01
C ILE A 840 -12.60 17.11 -10.51
N LEU A 841 -13.63 16.79 -9.73
CA LEU A 841 -14.75 15.97 -10.20
C LEU A 841 -15.82 16.85 -10.85
N ALA A 842 -16.22 16.50 -12.07
CA ALA A 842 -17.22 17.25 -12.84
C ALA A 842 -18.04 16.28 -13.72
N GLY A 843 -18.83 16.85 -14.65
CA GLY A 843 -19.83 16.14 -15.45
C GLY A 843 -21.16 16.00 -14.72
N SER A 844 -22.22 15.64 -15.44
CA SER A 844 -23.60 15.61 -14.94
C SER A 844 -23.80 14.80 -13.65
N ASP A 845 -22.97 13.78 -13.46
CA ASP A 845 -23.04 12.85 -12.33
C ASP A 845 -21.90 13.06 -11.32
N PHE A 846 -21.05 14.08 -11.50
CA PHE A 846 -19.83 14.32 -10.70
C PHE A 846 -18.91 13.11 -10.54
N ASN A 847 -18.95 12.20 -11.52
CA ASN A 847 -18.18 10.97 -11.51
C ASN A 847 -16.99 10.97 -12.49
N THR A 848 -16.74 12.10 -13.15
CA THR A 848 -15.63 12.25 -14.08
C THR A 848 -14.55 13.11 -13.43
N LEU A 849 -13.40 12.48 -13.15
CA LEU A 849 -12.22 13.18 -12.66
C LEU A 849 -11.51 13.84 -13.84
N TYR A 850 -11.43 15.16 -13.81
CA TYR A 850 -10.61 15.96 -14.72
C TYR A 850 -9.27 16.26 -14.07
N ILE A 851 -8.21 16.29 -14.87
CA ILE A 851 -6.87 16.69 -14.45
C ILE A 851 -6.28 17.70 -15.43
N ALA A 852 -5.56 18.67 -14.90
CA ALA A 852 -4.70 19.55 -15.67
C ALA A 852 -3.26 19.05 -15.65
N HIS A 853 -2.71 18.85 -16.85
CA HIS A 853 -1.44 18.17 -17.02
C HIS A 853 -0.61 18.86 -18.11
N GLY A 854 0.18 19.86 -17.70
CA GLY A 854 0.99 20.70 -18.58
C GLY A 854 0.14 21.47 -19.59
N THR A 855 0.19 21.06 -20.85
CA THR A 855 -0.47 21.73 -21.98
C THR A 855 -1.81 21.10 -22.37
N ARG A 856 -2.34 20.19 -21.53
CA ARG A 856 -3.54 19.41 -21.82
C ARG A 856 -4.43 19.22 -20.59
N LEU A 857 -5.70 18.95 -20.87
CA LEU A 857 -6.65 18.42 -19.91
C LEU A 857 -6.98 16.97 -20.25
N TYR A 858 -7.05 16.13 -19.23
CA TYR A 858 -7.56 14.78 -19.36
C TYR A 858 -8.78 14.60 -18.47
N ARG A 859 -9.62 13.64 -18.83
CA ARG A 859 -10.77 13.22 -18.04
C ARG A 859 -10.79 11.71 -17.90
N ARG A 860 -11.36 11.24 -16.80
CA ARG A 860 -11.55 9.82 -16.55
C ARG A 860 -12.82 9.59 -15.77
N LYS A 861 -13.64 8.65 -16.24
CA LYS A 861 -14.81 8.19 -15.50
C LYS A 861 -14.40 7.29 -14.34
N LEU A 862 -14.95 7.57 -13.16
CA LEU A 862 -14.84 6.77 -11.95
C LEU A 862 -16.22 6.23 -11.56
N THR A 863 -16.26 5.30 -10.61
CA THR A 863 -17.49 4.73 -10.04
C THR A 863 -18.04 5.55 -8.87
N VAL A 864 -17.44 6.71 -8.61
CA VAL A 864 -17.87 7.64 -7.56
C VAL A 864 -19.29 8.14 -7.87
N LYS A 865 -20.01 8.51 -6.81
CA LYS A 865 -21.41 8.94 -6.88
C LYS A 865 -21.56 10.32 -6.29
#